data_AF-A0A356ERY1-F1
#
_entry.id   AF-A0A356ERY1-F1
#
_cell.length_a   1.000
_cell.length_b   1.000
_cell.length_c   1.000
_cell.angle_alpha   90.00
_cell.angle_beta   90.00
_cell.angle_gamma   90.00
#
_symmetry.space_group_name_H-M   'P 1'
#
loop_
_entity.id
_entity.type
_entity.pdbx_description
1 polymer ?
#
loop_
_entity_poly.entity_id
_entity_poly.type
_entity_poly.pdbx_seq_one_letter_code
_entity_poly.pdbx_strand_id
1 'polypeptide(L)'
;MTATFLRPMHVIHVSRKLVLALIVPLNYRREKAMLLPCTVRGLLRSAVVVSLALGICALPLGAWGAWYKGITHDHSNLSDGNVSPETVVEWYKDHGYHFLSLTDHNKFDPTRFASLSSTYNTPGSFLMVPGEEITTSVTVGGVSKAVHMNAINVVQVISPASVTDVATTLNVNIANVAMQAETYDRPIITVINHPSWSNYSITPQDLAQATGTRYFEVANCHSAGINHYGDATHPGTEKMWDIANTIRLADGYAPMFGTATDDAHNYTTFGPSYANPGRAFVVVRAEDLSADSLLAAMDQGDFYSSTGVMLGTLDFNATTGALDVAVEPKAGVTYTIDFIGTPRGTDPTKNSDGSYSADIGKVLSSVSGTSASYTLGETDLYVRAHVRSTQLMSNPASGSVQYEEAWTQPVGYVVVPPPPKPLQYHAVAANLVAGGAAVPADPPGNVFSDLTVTQSGTPAVGTLQVNRGDYEISVGGAGLTYAQGILLASVTQNLRDGIRATVEAGRNSYGDGLLALSVSQAGKSSMTEVNFNVSTAWFKYEGGWRAAHVTGTTGEIASGNAVTASMVARTGTGRYSVNLGTDSTPDEGMLFTIANNNGNYIAPTGVLSDDSGWDVRVQTNAANFSATGADKDFSFIYIPYTTKNLIGGRYDGIGDVHFDSVGDFTMERLATGQYQLTLPGQTSETGMLLLTVSREATAGGITAPDDNFLTYEYDSGHFLINSYDLAGTTATGTAGLGMDFQDTQFVWAFVNFAQPLTMMPGPGDTNGDGRVDEADAKTLAAHWGQTGGWAQGDFNNDGLINALDASILAANWGHGVPTEQANASTAVPEPSVLAMLACVVLVAGSRWRRVT
;
A
#
# COMPACT_ATOMS: atom_id res chain seq x y z
N MET A 1 57.75 -1.42 33.95
CA MET A 1 57.54 0.04 33.74
C MET A 1 56.19 0.20 33.03
N THR A 2 55.46 1.30 33.25
CA THR A 2 54.31 1.81 32.43
C THR A 2 53.42 0.75 31.75
N ALA A 3 52.30 0.37 32.37
CA ALA A 3 50.95 0.95 32.14
C ALA A 3 50.20 0.25 30.97
N THR A 4 48.90 0.00 31.00
CA THR A 4 47.78 0.71 31.67
C THR A 4 46.83 -0.24 32.42
N PHE A 5 45.98 0.28 33.33
CA PHE A 5 45.04 -0.48 34.17
C PHE A 5 43.67 -0.71 33.52
N LEU A 6 43.04 -1.84 33.85
CA LEU A 6 41.60 -2.11 33.72
C LEU A 6 40.95 -2.21 35.12
N ARG A 7 39.83 -1.51 35.34
CA ARG A 7 38.84 -1.80 36.41
C ARG A 7 37.42 -1.32 36.01
N PRO A 8 36.34 -1.94 36.54
CA PRO A 8 34.98 -1.76 36.02
C PRO A 8 34.08 -0.81 36.86
N MET A 9 33.01 -0.33 36.22
CA MET A 9 31.82 0.26 36.86
C MET A 9 30.57 -0.40 36.23
N HIS A 10 29.77 -1.12 37.00
CA HIS A 10 28.67 -0.65 37.88
C HIS A 10 27.32 -0.53 37.14
N VAL A 11 26.51 -1.59 37.25
CA VAL A 11 25.07 -1.57 36.91
C VAL A 11 24.31 -0.91 38.06
N ILE A 12 23.42 0.04 37.75
CA ILE A 12 22.48 0.62 38.72
C ILE A 12 21.07 0.14 38.37
N HIS A 13 20.43 -0.56 39.31
CA HIS A 13 18.99 -0.82 39.28
C HIS A 13 18.22 0.40 39.77
N VAL A 14 17.13 0.75 39.08
CA VAL A 14 16.02 1.53 39.65
C VAL A 14 14.73 0.77 39.39
N SER A 15 13.91 0.61 40.43
CA SER A 15 12.78 -0.33 40.46
C SER A 15 11.44 0.31 40.08
N ARG A 16 10.56 -0.48 39.45
CA ARG A 16 9.10 -0.36 39.62
C ARG A 16 8.57 -1.60 40.35
N LYS A 17 7.69 -1.39 41.34
CA LYS A 17 7.03 -2.45 42.12
C LYS A 17 5.55 -2.10 42.32
N LEU A 18 4.66 -3.03 41.92
CA LEU A 18 3.46 -3.53 42.64
C LEU A 18 2.34 -2.53 43.09
N VAL A 19 1.05 -2.87 43.26
CA VAL A 19 0.10 -3.99 42.91
C VAL A 19 -1.33 -3.55 43.43
N LEU A 20 -2.51 -4.16 43.29
CA LEU A 20 -3.08 -5.42 42.74
C LEU A 20 -4.61 -5.24 42.52
N ALA A 21 -5.22 -5.98 41.56
CA ALA A 21 -6.67 -6.29 41.46
C ALA A 21 -7.63 -5.12 41.11
N LEU A 22 -8.81 -5.34 40.49
CA LEU A 22 -9.68 -6.55 40.46
C LEU A 22 -10.03 -7.10 39.06
N ILE A 23 -10.23 -8.42 39.00
CA ILE A 23 -10.91 -9.15 37.91
C ILE A 23 -11.83 -10.21 38.53
N VAL A 24 -13.12 -10.23 38.14
CA VAL A 24 -14.00 -11.42 38.14
C VAL A 24 -14.98 -11.26 36.94
N PRO A 25 -15.19 -12.28 36.09
CA PRO A 25 -15.91 -12.14 34.82
C PRO A 25 -17.39 -12.58 34.89
N LEU A 26 -18.13 -12.42 33.79
CA LEU A 26 -19.40 -13.11 33.55
C LEU A 26 -19.55 -13.53 32.08
N ASN A 27 -20.05 -14.76 31.88
CA ASN A 27 -20.05 -15.46 30.59
C ASN A 27 -21.20 -15.03 29.67
N TYR A 28 -20.98 -15.10 28.35
CA TYR A 28 -22.06 -15.19 27.37
C TYR A 28 -22.09 -16.61 26.76
N ARG A 29 -23.20 -17.34 26.96
CA ARG A 29 -23.45 -18.64 26.28
C ARG A 29 -24.52 -18.45 25.20
N ARG A 30 -24.36 -19.17 24.10
CA ARG A 30 -25.37 -19.32 23.04
C ARG A 30 -26.63 -19.97 23.62
N GLU A 31 -27.81 -19.55 23.16
CA GLU A 31 -28.82 -20.50 22.67
C GLU A 31 -29.82 -19.87 21.70
N LYS A 32 -30.71 -20.69 21.13
CA LYS A 32 -31.54 -20.38 19.95
C LYS A 32 -32.90 -19.81 20.34
N ALA A 33 -33.46 -18.95 19.50
CA ALA A 33 -34.91 -18.66 19.47
C ALA A 33 -35.37 -18.45 18.02
N MET A 34 -36.62 -18.82 17.72
CA MET A 34 -37.19 -18.81 16.37
C MET A 34 -38.69 -18.50 16.44
N LEU A 35 -39.18 -17.69 15.48
CA LEU A 35 -40.60 -17.45 15.11
C LEU A 35 -41.55 -16.61 16.01
N LEU A 36 -42.19 -15.63 15.32
CA LEU A 36 -43.57 -15.12 15.45
C LEU A 36 -43.93 -14.03 16.50
N PRO A 37 -45.00 -13.21 16.27
CA PRO A 37 -45.08 -11.82 16.75
C PRO A 37 -46.45 -11.37 17.35
N CYS A 38 -46.63 -10.04 17.52
CA CYS A 38 -47.89 -9.29 17.68
C CYS A 38 -48.72 -9.41 18.98
N THR A 39 -48.85 -8.33 19.77
CA THR A 39 -50.08 -7.46 19.85
C THR A 39 -50.14 -6.46 21.05
N VAL A 40 -50.20 -5.15 20.74
CA VAL A 40 -51.26 -4.16 21.08
C VAL A 40 -51.78 -3.94 22.54
N ARG A 41 -51.90 -2.65 22.92
CA ARG A 41 -52.57 -1.99 24.11
C ARG A 41 -51.84 -2.06 25.48
N GLY A 42 -51.99 -1.08 26.38
CA GLY A 42 -52.61 0.27 26.26
C GLY A 42 -53.12 0.89 27.58
N LEU A 43 -53.24 2.23 27.63
CA LEU A 43 -53.74 3.11 28.74
C LEU A 43 -52.84 3.22 29.98
N LEU A 44 -52.55 4.37 30.64
CA LEU A 44 -53.21 5.67 30.95
C LEU A 44 -53.81 5.76 32.38
N ARG A 45 -53.11 6.46 33.32
CA ARG A 45 -53.59 7.69 34.01
C ARG A 45 -52.74 8.18 35.22
N SER A 46 -52.18 9.39 35.06
CA SER A 46 -52.31 10.56 35.95
C SER A 46 -51.87 10.55 37.44
N ALA A 47 -50.82 11.35 37.69
CA ALA A 47 -50.69 12.42 38.71
C ALA A 47 -50.52 12.12 40.23
N VAL A 48 -49.44 12.68 40.79
CA VAL A 48 -49.45 13.80 41.78
C VAL A 48 -48.05 14.44 41.81
N VAL A 49 -47.95 15.74 42.15
CA VAL A 49 -46.69 16.51 42.17
C VAL A 49 -46.39 17.07 43.57
N VAL A 50 -45.20 16.78 44.10
CA VAL A 50 -44.47 17.65 45.06
C VAL A 50 -42.97 17.51 44.76
N SER A 51 -42.24 18.63 44.73
CA SER A 51 -40.83 18.68 44.36
C SER A 51 -39.89 18.32 45.52
N LEU A 52 -38.77 17.66 45.21
CA LEU A 52 -37.51 17.82 45.95
C LEU A 52 -36.34 17.86 44.95
N ALA A 53 -35.40 18.78 45.16
CA ALA A 53 -34.39 19.10 44.17
C ALA A 53 -33.15 18.19 44.27
N LEU A 54 -32.89 17.43 43.20
CA LEU A 54 -31.57 16.95 42.84
C LEU A 54 -31.35 17.28 41.36
N GLY A 55 -30.31 18.05 41.07
CA GLY A 55 -29.99 18.51 39.72
C GLY A 55 -29.39 17.39 38.88
N ILE A 56 -30.23 16.53 38.30
CA ILE A 56 -29.82 15.74 37.13
C ILE A 56 -29.75 16.73 35.96
N CYS A 57 -28.57 17.32 35.80
CA CYS A 57 -28.21 17.93 34.53
C CYS A 57 -28.27 16.82 33.48
N ALA A 58 -29.05 17.02 32.42
CA ALA A 58 -28.99 16.12 31.27
C ALA A 58 -27.59 16.27 30.67
N LEU A 59 -26.77 15.23 30.79
CA LEU A 59 -25.46 15.20 30.15
C LEU A 59 -25.68 15.38 28.63
N PRO A 60 -25.07 16.40 27.99
CA PRO A 60 -25.15 16.53 26.55
C PRO A 60 -24.49 15.29 25.92
N LEU A 61 -25.21 14.65 25.00
CA LEU A 61 -24.65 13.59 24.18
C LEU A 61 -23.75 14.23 23.13
N GLY A 62 -22.46 13.89 23.16
CA GLY A 62 -21.42 14.52 22.36
C GLY A 62 -20.89 15.81 23.01
N ALA A 63 -19.58 15.83 23.30
CA ALA A 63 -18.84 17.08 23.34
C ALA A 63 -18.64 17.52 21.89
N TRP A 64 -19.04 18.76 21.56
CA TRP A 64 -18.86 19.30 20.21
C TRP A 64 -17.43 19.84 20.11
N GLY A 65 -16.69 19.44 19.07
CA GLY A 65 -15.32 19.89 18.83
C GLY A 65 -15.22 21.42 18.69
N ALA A 66 -14.07 21.97 19.06
CA ALA A 66 -13.83 23.41 19.00
C ALA A 66 -13.38 23.85 17.59
N TRP A 67 -13.78 25.06 17.20
CA TRP A 67 -13.38 25.66 15.92
C TRP A 67 -12.04 26.38 16.05
N TYR A 68 -10.99 25.78 15.47
CA TYR A 68 -9.63 26.29 15.46
C TYR A 68 -9.32 26.97 14.12
N LYS A 69 -9.26 28.31 14.13
CA LYS A 69 -8.71 29.11 13.03
C LYS A 69 -7.21 28.84 12.86
N GLY A 70 -6.72 28.59 11.65
CA GLY A 70 -5.29 28.43 11.39
C GLY A 70 -4.84 28.80 9.97
N ILE A 71 -3.52 28.85 9.78
CA ILE A 71 -2.86 29.12 8.50
C ILE A 71 -1.97 27.94 8.10
N THR A 72 -1.94 27.63 6.81
CA THR A 72 -1.25 26.48 6.20
C THR A 72 -0.38 26.86 5.00
N HIS A 73 -0.08 28.15 4.81
CA HIS A 73 0.82 28.65 3.77
C HIS A 73 1.34 30.05 4.12
N ASP A 74 2.62 30.14 4.51
CA ASP A 74 3.34 31.40 4.72
C ASP A 74 4.86 31.22 4.76
N HIS A 75 5.57 32.34 4.56
CA HIS A 75 7.01 32.37 4.26
C HIS A 75 7.80 33.29 5.20
N SER A 76 9.01 32.86 5.52
CA SER A 76 9.96 33.63 6.32
C SER A 76 11.24 33.88 5.52
N ASN A 77 12.25 34.49 6.15
CA ASN A 77 13.57 34.68 5.55
C ASN A 77 14.45 33.42 5.52
N LEU A 78 13.84 32.22 5.63
CA LEU A 78 14.48 30.95 5.30
C LEU A 78 14.32 30.62 3.81
N SER A 79 13.22 31.00 3.16
CA SER A 79 13.16 31.18 1.70
C SER A 79 13.37 32.64 1.30
N ASP A 80 12.31 33.43 1.29
CA ASP A 80 12.22 34.72 0.60
C ASP A 80 11.16 35.68 1.19
N GLY A 81 10.48 35.27 2.27
CA GLY A 81 9.74 36.17 3.15
C GLY A 81 10.65 37.19 3.86
N ASN A 82 10.08 38.32 4.28
CA ASN A 82 10.86 39.51 4.65
C ASN A 82 11.18 39.68 6.14
N VAL A 83 10.82 38.70 6.99
CA VAL A 83 11.11 38.66 8.44
C VAL A 83 11.51 37.24 8.86
N SER A 84 12.02 37.05 10.08
CA SER A 84 12.41 35.72 10.55
C SER A 84 11.22 34.87 11.01
N PRO A 85 11.35 33.53 11.06
CA PRO A 85 10.31 32.62 11.58
C PRO A 85 9.70 33.06 12.91
N GLU A 86 10.51 33.58 13.82
CA GLU A 86 10.08 34.11 15.12
C GLU A 86 9.00 35.20 14.95
N THR A 87 9.23 36.16 14.04
CA THR A 87 8.28 37.25 13.76
C THR A 87 7.03 36.78 13.02
N VAL A 88 7.12 35.75 12.17
CA VAL A 88 5.95 35.14 11.52
C VAL A 88 5.06 34.46 12.57
N VAL A 89 5.67 33.66 13.45
CA VAL A 89 4.99 32.95 14.54
C VAL A 89 4.34 33.93 15.52
N GLU A 90 5.06 34.97 15.93
CA GLU A 90 4.53 36.04 16.79
C GLU A 90 3.34 36.75 16.13
N TRP A 91 3.42 37.05 14.82
CA TRP A 91 2.33 37.73 14.12
C TRP A 91 1.03 36.91 14.17
N TYR A 92 1.04 35.64 13.74
CA TYR A 92 -0.18 34.84 13.72
C TYR A 92 -0.74 34.56 15.12
N LYS A 93 0.14 34.34 16.10
CA LYS A 93 -0.25 34.12 17.50
C LYS A 93 -0.97 35.34 18.09
N ASP A 94 -0.46 36.54 17.87
CA ASP A 94 -1.04 37.77 18.41
C ASP A 94 -2.29 38.24 17.63
N HIS A 95 -2.51 37.73 16.41
CA HIS A 95 -3.68 38.05 15.57
C HIS A 95 -4.79 36.96 15.59
N GLY A 96 -4.84 36.15 16.65
CA GLY A 96 -5.97 35.27 16.96
C GLY A 96 -6.07 34.01 16.09
N TYR A 97 -4.95 33.52 15.57
CA TYR A 97 -4.86 32.17 15.00
C TYR A 97 -4.54 31.17 16.11
N HIS A 98 -5.08 29.96 16.01
CA HIS A 98 -4.87 28.86 16.95
C HIS A 98 -3.77 27.90 16.46
N PHE A 99 -3.57 27.80 15.14
CA PHE A 99 -2.44 27.07 14.59
C PHE A 99 -1.81 27.74 13.36
N LEU A 100 -0.57 27.36 13.11
CA LEU A 100 0.32 27.87 12.07
C LEU A 100 1.17 26.71 11.56
N SER A 101 1.29 26.57 10.24
CA SER A 101 2.39 25.84 9.62
C SER A 101 3.23 26.79 8.78
N LEU A 102 4.49 27.00 9.18
CA LEU A 102 5.49 27.68 8.36
C LEU A 102 5.79 26.80 7.14
N THR A 103 5.89 27.37 5.94
CA THR A 103 6.06 26.61 4.68
C THR A 103 7.11 27.21 3.75
N ASP A 104 8.27 27.62 4.29
CA ASP A 104 9.39 28.14 3.50
C ASP A 104 9.80 27.21 2.33
N HIS A 105 10.02 27.78 1.12
CA HIS A 105 10.29 27.04 -0.13
C HIS A 105 11.43 26.00 -0.01
N ASN A 106 11.09 24.71 0.00
CA ASN A 106 12.01 23.59 0.16
C ASN A 106 12.94 23.74 1.39
N LYS A 107 12.41 24.20 2.52
CA LYS A 107 13.15 24.43 3.78
C LYS A 107 12.37 23.93 4.99
N PHE A 108 12.91 22.89 5.63
CA PHE A 108 12.54 22.53 6.99
C PHE A 108 13.79 22.20 7.83
N ASP A 109 13.83 22.70 9.06
CA ASP A 109 14.86 22.38 10.07
C ASP A 109 14.15 21.85 11.33
N PRO A 110 14.19 20.53 11.59
CA PRO A 110 13.55 19.92 12.76
C PRO A 110 14.10 20.46 14.10
N THR A 111 15.37 20.88 14.14
CA THR A 111 16.03 21.39 15.35
C THR A 111 15.56 22.81 15.66
N ARG A 112 15.52 23.69 14.64
CA ARG A 112 14.95 25.03 14.82
C ARG A 112 13.46 24.97 15.09
N PHE A 113 12.72 24.08 14.42
CA PHE A 113 11.29 23.88 14.69
C PHE A 113 11.04 23.43 16.13
N ALA A 114 11.81 22.49 16.68
CA ALA A 114 11.72 22.11 18.08
C ALA A 114 12.01 23.28 19.04
N SER A 115 12.99 24.13 18.72
CA SER A 115 13.28 25.35 19.50
C SER A 115 12.12 26.36 19.46
N LEU A 116 11.55 26.61 18.28
CA LEU A 116 10.44 27.56 18.09
C LEU A 116 9.16 27.04 18.76
N SER A 117 8.75 25.81 18.46
CA SER A 117 7.53 25.22 19.03
C SER A 117 7.59 25.10 20.56
N SER A 118 8.75 24.77 21.15
CA SER A 118 8.93 24.77 22.61
C SER A 118 8.86 26.16 23.25
N THR A 119 9.05 27.23 22.47
CA THR A 119 8.98 28.64 22.93
C THR A 119 7.57 29.23 22.71
N TYR A 120 6.95 28.95 21.57
CA TYR A 120 5.73 29.62 21.13
C TYR A 120 4.45 28.80 21.28
N ASN A 121 4.49 27.46 21.34
CA ASN A 121 3.28 26.67 21.58
C ASN A 121 2.68 27.02 22.95
N THR A 122 1.35 27.00 23.04
CA THR A 122 0.61 27.28 24.27
C THR A 122 -0.58 26.34 24.31
N PRO A 123 -0.57 25.28 25.14
CA PRO A 123 -1.53 24.19 25.07
C PRO A 123 -2.99 24.67 25.09
N GLY A 124 -3.76 24.27 24.08
CA GLY A 124 -5.16 24.65 23.91
C GLY A 124 -5.41 26.05 23.36
N SER A 125 -4.38 26.86 23.05
CA SER A 125 -4.56 28.19 22.45
C SER A 125 -3.63 28.54 21.29
N PHE A 126 -2.43 27.94 21.18
CA PHE A 126 -1.55 28.12 20.02
C PHE A 126 -0.68 26.89 19.73
N LEU A 127 -0.63 26.46 18.47
CA LEU A 127 0.13 25.31 18.00
C LEU A 127 0.89 25.62 16.70
N MET A 128 2.21 25.50 16.74
CA MET A 128 3.00 25.32 15.52
C MET A 128 2.91 23.87 15.05
N VAL A 129 2.59 23.70 13.77
CA VAL A 129 2.68 22.45 13.00
C VAL A 129 3.91 22.58 12.07
N PRO A 130 4.74 21.54 11.90
CA PRO A 130 5.89 21.61 11.00
C PRO A 130 5.44 21.52 9.54
N GLY A 131 6.08 22.26 8.64
CA GLY A 131 5.76 22.24 7.22
C GLY A 131 6.89 22.73 6.33
N GLU A 132 6.66 22.62 5.03
CA GLU A 132 7.46 23.19 3.94
C GLU A 132 6.57 23.37 2.70
N GLU A 133 6.94 24.28 1.80
CA GLU A 133 6.42 24.25 0.43
C GLU A 133 7.40 23.50 -0.48
N ILE A 134 6.96 22.36 -1.01
CA ILE A 134 7.67 21.65 -2.08
C ILE A 134 7.48 22.47 -3.36
N THR A 135 8.54 23.20 -3.74
CA THR A 135 8.50 24.28 -4.72
C THR A 135 9.29 23.89 -5.96
N THR A 136 8.62 23.73 -7.12
CA THR A 136 9.26 23.24 -8.35
C THR A 136 8.60 23.80 -9.63
N SER A 137 9.16 23.49 -10.80
CA SER A 137 8.54 23.85 -12.09
C SER A 137 8.90 22.87 -13.20
N VAL A 138 7.96 22.64 -14.12
CA VAL A 138 8.06 21.73 -15.28
C VAL A 138 7.83 22.52 -16.57
N THR A 139 8.49 22.15 -17.68
CA THR A 139 8.36 22.90 -18.95
C THR A 139 7.46 22.16 -19.94
N VAL A 140 6.20 22.56 -20.02
CA VAL A 140 5.20 21.96 -20.91
C VAL A 140 5.01 22.83 -22.15
N GLY A 141 5.21 22.26 -23.34
CA GLY A 141 5.04 22.99 -24.62
C GLY A 141 5.99 24.18 -24.82
N GLY A 142 7.10 24.24 -24.08
CA GLY A 142 8.02 25.40 -24.07
C GLY A 142 7.63 26.50 -23.09
N VAL A 143 6.59 26.32 -22.28
CA VAL A 143 6.19 27.23 -21.20
C VAL A 143 6.54 26.60 -19.86
N SER A 144 7.26 27.34 -19.00
CA SER A 144 7.48 26.92 -17.61
C SER A 144 6.17 27.04 -16.82
N LYS A 145 5.80 25.93 -16.18
CA LYS A 145 4.61 25.75 -15.36
C LYS A 145 5.07 25.50 -13.92
N ALA A 146 4.64 26.35 -13.00
CA ALA A 146 4.96 26.21 -11.59
C ALA A 146 4.15 25.08 -10.98
N VAL A 147 4.80 24.21 -10.20
CA VAL A 147 4.13 23.14 -9.45
C VAL A 147 4.58 23.28 -8.01
N HIS A 148 3.63 23.59 -7.14
CA HIS A 148 3.85 24.04 -5.78
C HIS A 148 2.86 23.30 -4.88
N MET A 149 3.32 22.83 -3.73
CA MET A 149 2.46 22.19 -2.75
C MET A 149 3.03 22.27 -1.34
N ASN A 150 2.16 22.48 -0.34
CA ASN A 150 2.58 22.42 1.05
C ASN A 150 2.45 21.02 1.61
N ALA A 151 3.54 20.51 2.18
CA ALA A 151 3.52 19.31 3.02
C ALA A 151 3.36 19.76 4.47
N ILE A 152 2.23 19.42 5.09
CA ILE A 152 1.86 19.87 6.43
C ILE A 152 1.95 18.71 7.42
N ASN A 153 2.61 18.96 8.56
CA ASN A 153 3.01 18.02 9.62
C ASN A 153 4.27 17.17 9.33
N VAL A 154 5.22 17.67 8.52
CA VAL A 154 6.45 16.95 8.15
C VAL A 154 7.40 16.64 9.31
N VAL A 155 8.24 15.62 9.09
CA VAL A 155 9.34 15.19 9.97
C VAL A 155 10.69 15.70 9.46
N GLN A 156 10.88 15.75 8.15
CA GLN A 156 12.11 16.22 7.48
C GLN A 156 11.80 16.79 6.08
N VAL A 157 12.71 17.62 5.57
CA VAL A 157 12.60 18.25 4.23
C VAL A 157 12.45 17.21 3.12
N ILE A 158 11.50 17.42 2.21
CA ILE A 158 11.25 16.58 1.03
C ILE A 158 11.90 17.24 -0.18
N SER A 159 12.71 16.47 -0.92
CA SER A 159 13.37 17.00 -2.12
C SER A 159 12.34 17.16 -3.26
N PRO A 160 12.21 18.35 -3.88
CA PRO A 160 11.28 18.56 -4.98
C PRO A 160 11.71 17.80 -6.24
N ALA A 161 10.84 16.94 -6.76
CA ALA A 161 10.99 16.36 -8.09
C ALA A 161 10.44 17.32 -9.16
N SER A 162 11.10 17.41 -10.33
CA SER A 162 10.55 18.00 -11.56
C SER A 162 10.77 17.02 -12.70
N VAL A 163 9.73 16.79 -13.49
CA VAL A 163 9.62 15.62 -14.38
C VAL A 163 8.98 16.00 -15.72
N THR A 164 7.96 15.29 -16.20
CA THR A 164 7.49 15.34 -17.60
C THR A 164 6.36 16.35 -17.85
N ASP A 165 5.31 16.36 -17.02
CA ASP A 165 4.23 17.36 -17.04
C ASP A 165 3.70 17.72 -15.64
N VAL A 166 2.57 18.44 -15.56
CA VAL A 166 2.05 19.03 -14.32
C VAL A 166 1.37 18.00 -13.42
N ALA A 167 0.36 17.26 -13.90
CA ALA A 167 -0.24 16.13 -13.18
C ALA A 167 0.82 15.13 -12.69
N THR A 168 1.81 14.85 -13.56
CA THR A 168 3.00 14.06 -13.23
C THR A 168 3.77 14.64 -12.04
N THR A 169 4.21 15.90 -12.15
CA THR A 169 5.03 16.55 -11.13
C THR A 169 4.28 16.69 -9.81
N LEU A 170 2.94 16.79 -9.83
CA LEU A 170 2.11 16.72 -8.64
C LEU A 170 2.22 15.34 -7.97
N ASN A 171 1.87 14.26 -8.67
CA ASN A 171 1.76 12.94 -8.04
C ASN A 171 3.08 12.38 -7.51
N VAL A 172 4.24 12.67 -8.13
CA VAL A 172 5.54 12.25 -7.57
C VAL A 172 5.81 12.91 -6.22
N ASN A 173 5.59 14.22 -6.12
CA ASN A 173 5.84 14.93 -4.87
C ASN A 173 4.81 14.55 -3.79
N ILE A 174 3.54 14.32 -4.17
CA ILE A 174 2.51 13.75 -3.28
C ILE A 174 2.92 12.36 -2.76
N ALA A 175 3.46 11.49 -3.63
CA ALA A 175 3.94 10.16 -3.23
C ALA A 175 5.14 10.24 -2.27
N ASN A 176 6.05 11.20 -2.46
CA ASN A 176 7.14 11.46 -1.52
C ASN A 176 6.64 11.91 -0.13
N VAL A 177 5.55 12.69 -0.07
CA VAL A 177 4.88 13.06 1.18
C VAL A 177 4.23 11.85 1.85
N ALA A 178 3.50 11.03 1.08
CA ALA A 178 2.87 9.81 1.59
C ALA A 178 3.90 8.80 2.13
N MET A 179 5.02 8.60 1.41
CA MET A 179 6.14 7.77 1.87
C MET A 179 6.70 8.27 3.21
N GLN A 180 6.80 9.59 3.42
CA GLN A 180 7.24 10.14 4.71
C GLN A 180 6.20 9.93 5.82
N ALA A 181 4.91 10.03 5.51
CA ALA A 181 3.82 9.76 6.45
C ALA A 181 3.84 8.31 6.95
N GLU A 182 3.98 7.36 6.02
CA GLU A 182 4.09 5.92 6.32
C GLU A 182 5.38 5.59 7.08
N THR A 183 6.53 6.14 6.67
CA THR A 183 7.86 5.88 7.29
C THR A 183 7.93 6.25 8.76
N TYR A 184 7.16 7.26 9.19
CA TYR A 184 7.20 7.81 10.55
C TYR A 184 5.91 7.59 11.36
N ASP A 185 4.95 6.80 10.85
CA ASP A 185 3.62 6.57 11.45
C ASP A 185 2.94 7.89 11.87
N ARG A 186 2.89 8.84 10.93
CA ARG A 186 2.48 10.22 11.19
C ARG A 186 1.57 10.76 10.09
N PRO A 187 0.42 11.38 10.40
CA PRO A 187 -0.41 12.00 9.38
C PRO A 187 0.32 13.23 8.80
N ILE A 188 0.58 13.22 7.49
CA ILE A 188 1.10 14.38 6.74
C ILE A 188 0.14 14.62 5.58
N ILE A 189 -0.37 15.86 5.42
CA ILE A 189 -1.26 16.21 4.30
C ILE A 189 -0.53 17.05 3.26
N THR A 190 -0.84 16.83 1.98
CA THR A 190 -0.31 17.64 0.87
C THR A 190 -1.39 18.60 0.37
N VAL A 191 -1.14 19.90 0.32
CA VAL A 191 -2.05 20.90 -0.27
C VAL A 191 -1.47 21.38 -1.59
N ILE A 192 -2.24 21.32 -2.69
CA ILE A 192 -1.80 21.86 -3.98
C ILE A 192 -2.00 23.38 -4.02
N ASN A 193 -0.91 24.13 -4.17
CA ASN A 193 -0.93 25.58 -4.01
C ASN A 193 -1.33 26.31 -5.29
N HIS A 194 -2.02 27.43 -5.10
CA HIS A 194 -2.35 28.48 -6.07
C HIS A 194 -2.42 28.04 -7.55
N PRO A 195 -3.39 27.20 -7.97
CA PRO A 195 -3.43 26.61 -9.32
C PRO A 195 -3.37 27.62 -10.49
N SER A 196 -3.83 28.86 -10.25
CA SER A 196 -3.81 29.96 -11.23
C SER A 196 -2.43 30.60 -11.45
N TRP A 197 -1.43 30.31 -10.61
CA TRP A 197 -0.11 30.95 -10.64
C TRP A 197 0.61 30.81 -11.99
N SER A 198 1.30 31.88 -12.40
CA SER A 198 2.16 31.94 -13.61
C SER A 198 1.50 31.34 -14.87
N ASN A 199 0.43 31.98 -15.35
CA ASN A 199 -0.35 31.55 -16.51
C ASN A 199 -1.10 30.21 -16.28
N TYR A 200 -1.82 30.10 -15.17
CA TYR A 200 -2.62 28.93 -14.78
C TYR A 200 -1.82 27.64 -14.88
N SER A 201 -0.85 27.49 -13.98
CA SER A 201 0.11 26.42 -14.08
C SER A 201 -0.51 25.03 -13.93
N ILE A 202 -1.60 24.92 -13.17
CA ILE A 202 -2.32 23.67 -12.89
C ILE A 202 -3.75 23.79 -13.45
N THR A 203 -4.25 22.76 -14.13
CA THR A 203 -5.60 22.74 -14.71
C THR A 203 -6.55 21.85 -13.89
N PRO A 204 -7.88 21.89 -14.15
CA PRO A 204 -8.83 20.97 -13.50
C PRO A 204 -8.57 19.48 -13.79
N GLN A 205 -7.92 19.15 -14.92
CA GLN A 205 -7.46 17.79 -15.19
C GLN A 205 -6.36 17.38 -14.21
N ASP A 206 -5.33 18.21 -14.04
CA ASP A 206 -4.20 17.92 -13.16
C ASP A 206 -4.65 17.77 -11.69
N LEU A 207 -5.58 18.61 -11.22
CA LEU A 207 -6.21 18.48 -9.90
C LEU A 207 -7.03 17.18 -9.75
N ALA A 208 -7.77 16.78 -10.79
CA ALA A 208 -8.51 15.52 -10.77
C ALA A 208 -7.58 14.31 -10.70
N GLN A 209 -6.49 14.34 -11.47
CA GLN A 209 -5.49 13.28 -11.55
C GLN A 209 -4.55 13.22 -10.34
N ALA A 210 -4.50 14.26 -9.49
CA ALA A 210 -3.75 14.26 -8.23
C ALA A 210 -4.44 13.41 -7.14
N THR A 211 -4.61 12.11 -7.41
CA THR A 211 -5.45 11.18 -6.63
C THR A 211 -4.93 10.96 -5.21
N GLY A 212 -3.61 10.93 -5.03
CA GLY A 212 -2.94 10.77 -3.73
C GLY A 212 -3.10 11.95 -2.75
N THR A 213 -3.70 13.07 -3.18
CA THR A 213 -4.14 14.13 -2.28
C THR A 213 -5.63 14.42 -2.43
N ARG A 214 -6.17 15.08 -1.41
CA ARG A 214 -7.52 15.61 -1.33
C ARG A 214 -7.56 17.13 -1.11
N TYR A 215 -6.44 17.85 -1.17
CA TYR A 215 -6.41 19.28 -0.85
C TYR A 215 -5.80 20.15 -1.93
N PHE A 216 -6.38 21.32 -2.15
CA PHE A 216 -5.83 22.39 -2.98
C PHE A 216 -6.26 23.76 -2.43
N GLU A 217 -5.62 24.84 -2.87
CA GLU A 217 -6.02 26.20 -2.51
C GLU A 217 -7.16 26.71 -3.41
N VAL A 218 -8.36 26.85 -2.84
CA VAL A 218 -9.50 27.50 -3.51
C VAL A 218 -9.36 29.01 -3.53
N ALA A 219 -8.70 29.60 -2.53
CA ALA A 219 -8.35 31.03 -2.53
C ALA A 219 -7.00 31.24 -1.84
N ASN A 220 -6.02 31.73 -2.60
CA ASN A 220 -4.73 32.19 -2.08
C ASN A 220 -4.64 33.72 -2.27
N CYS A 221 -4.14 34.41 -1.26
CA CYS A 221 -4.15 35.86 -1.12
C CYS A 221 -2.78 36.56 -1.30
N HIS A 222 -1.82 35.89 -1.93
CA HIS A 222 -0.61 36.52 -2.46
C HIS A 222 -0.97 37.67 -3.43
N SER A 223 -0.24 38.79 -3.38
CA SER A 223 -0.64 40.02 -4.08
C SER A 223 -0.23 40.13 -5.56
N ALA A 224 0.37 39.08 -6.12
CA ALA A 224 0.86 39.02 -7.48
C ALA A 224 0.81 37.57 -8.02
N GLY A 225 0.82 37.39 -9.34
CA GLY A 225 0.92 36.08 -9.98
C GLY A 225 -0.36 35.22 -9.98
N ILE A 226 -1.27 35.44 -9.03
CA ILE A 226 -2.51 34.69 -8.81
C ILE A 226 -3.72 35.38 -9.43
N ASN A 227 -4.65 34.59 -9.97
CA ASN A 227 -5.99 35.03 -10.33
C ASN A 227 -7.03 33.93 -10.05
N HIS A 228 -7.40 33.77 -8.77
CA HIS A 228 -8.36 32.73 -8.36
C HIS A 228 -9.79 32.95 -8.92
N TYR A 229 -10.15 34.17 -9.34
CA TYR A 229 -11.42 34.44 -10.02
C TYR A 229 -11.45 34.00 -11.49
N GLY A 230 -10.30 33.70 -12.12
CA GLY A 230 -10.21 33.32 -13.52
C GLY A 230 -10.39 34.48 -14.52
N ASP A 231 -10.48 34.16 -15.81
CA ASP A 231 -10.64 35.13 -16.89
C ASP A 231 -11.53 34.58 -18.04
N ALA A 232 -11.58 35.28 -19.18
CA ALA A 232 -12.41 34.90 -20.32
C ALA A 232 -11.97 33.59 -21.04
N THR A 233 -10.82 33.03 -20.66
CA THR A 233 -10.21 31.81 -21.23
C THR A 233 -9.89 30.74 -20.19
N HIS A 234 -9.80 31.09 -18.90
CA HIS A 234 -9.44 30.17 -17.82
C HIS A 234 -10.50 30.23 -16.69
N PRO A 235 -11.03 29.09 -16.22
CA PRO A 235 -11.95 29.06 -15.08
C PRO A 235 -11.26 29.53 -13.79
N GLY A 236 -12.01 30.23 -12.93
CA GLY A 236 -11.58 30.48 -11.54
C GLY A 236 -11.51 29.19 -10.72
N THR A 237 -10.74 29.21 -9.64
CA THR A 237 -10.42 28.05 -8.78
C THR A 237 -11.64 27.31 -8.26
N GLU A 238 -12.73 28.00 -7.90
CA GLU A 238 -14.00 27.36 -7.54
C GLU A 238 -14.57 26.51 -8.69
N LYS A 239 -14.60 27.05 -9.91
CA LYS A 239 -15.06 26.28 -11.08
C LYS A 239 -14.07 25.16 -11.41
N MET A 240 -12.76 25.36 -11.20
CA MET A 240 -11.75 24.30 -11.33
C MET A 240 -12.01 23.14 -10.34
N TRP A 241 -12.35 23.47 -9.10
CA TRP A 241 -12.68 22.52 -8.03
C TRP A 241 -13.92 21.70 -8.36
N ASP A 242 -15.00 22.36 -8.80
CA ASP A 242 -16.24 21.69 -9.15
C ASP A 242 -16.06 20.75 -10.36
N ILE A 243 -15.22 21.14 -11.34
CA ILE A 243 -14.79 20.28 -12.45
C ILE A 243 -13.98 19.09 -11.93
N ALA A 244 -12.93 19.32 -11.14
CA ALA A 244 -12.05 18.27 -10.62
C ALA A 244 -12.81 17.24 -9.76
N ASN A 245 -13.74 17.70 -8.92
CA ASN A 245 -14.63 16.85 -8.14
C ASN A 245 -15.61 16.05 -9.01
N THR A 246 -16.12 16.64 -10.10
CA THR A 246 -17.01 15.94 -11.03
C THR A 246 -16.26 14.84 -11.81
N ILE A 247 -15.00 15.09 -12.20
CA ILE A 247 -14.12 14.07 -12.79
C ILE A 247 -13.86 12.96 -11.75
N ARG A 248 -13.30 13.30 -10.57
CA ARG A 248 -12.96 12.32 -9.52
C ARG A 248 -14.15 11.45 -9.11
N LEU A 249 -15.34 12.02 -8.93
CA LEU A 249 -16.55 11.27 -8.57
C LEU A 249 -17.14 10.43 -9.72
N ALA A 250 -16.83 10.75 -10.98
CA ALA A 250 -17.16 9.89 -12.12
C ALA A 250 -16.19 8.69 -12.23
N ASP A 251 -14.91 8.93 -11.93
CA ASP A 251 -13.83 7.93 -11.97
C ASP A 251 -13.75 7.06 -10.68
N GLY A 252 -14.58 7.34 -9.68
CA GLY A 252 -14.70 6.55 -8.45
C GLY A 252 -13.73 6.94 -7.32
N TYR A 253 -13.13 8.13 -7.38
CA TYR A 253 -12.30 8.72 -6.34
C TYR A 253 -13.09 9.65 -5.40
N ALA A 254 -12.61 9.81 -4.17
CA ALA A 254 -13.11 10.83 -3.25
C ALA A 254 -12.85 12.26 -3.78
N PRO A 255 -13.74 13.23 -3.50
CA PRO A 255 -13.56 14.61 -3.93
C PRO A 255 -12.45 15.29 -3.14
N MET A 256 -11.96 16.39 -3.71
CA MET A 256 -11.03 17.32 -3.08
C MET A 256 -11.75 18.33 -2.19
N PHE A 257 -11.00 18.90 -1.29
CA PHE A 257 -11.34 19.94 -0.34
C PHE A 257 -10.55 21.23 -0.64
N GLY A 258 -11.21 22.37 -0.50
CA GLY A 258 -10.65 23.69 -0.77
C GLY A 258 -10.15 24.33 0.52
N THR A 259 -8.85 24.64 0.56
CA THR A 259 -8.20 25.46 1.59
C THR A 259 -8.15 26.94 1.16
N ALA A 260 -8.09 27.88 2.10
CA ALA A 260 -7.81 29.28 1.79
C ALA A 260 -6.69 29.84 2.68
N THR A 261 -5.81 30.64 2.08
CA THR A 261 -4.46 30.91 2.61
C THR A 261 -3.94 32.30 2.30
N ASP A 262 -3.05 32.77 3.17
CA ASP A 262 -2.41 34.07 3.09
C ASP A 262 -1.27 34.14 2.08
N ASP A 263 -0.40 33.11 2.03
CA ASP A 263 0.82 33.09 1.21
C ASP A 263 1.68 34.34 1.50
N ALA A 264 1.87 34.56 2.80
CA ALA A 264 2.39 35.80 3.32
C ALA A 264 3.93 35.81 3.31
N HIS A 265 4.48 36.76 2.54
CA HIS A 265 5.92 37.04 2.47
C HIS A 265 6.29 38.39 3.12
N ASN A 266 5.31 39.24 3.48
CA ASN A 266 5.53 40.64 3.85
C ASN A 266 4.79 41.02 5.15
N TYR A 267 5.55 41.18 6.24
CA TYR A 267 5.00 41.40 7.59
C TYR A 267 5.21 42.82 8.13
N THR A 268 6.03 43.62 7.44
CA THR A 268 6.47 44.97 7.88
C THR A 268 5.85 46.12 7.09
N THR A 269 5.24 45.85 5.93
CA THR A 269 4.60 46.86 5.08
C THR A 269 3.32 46.27 4.50
N PHE A 270 2.19 46.94 4.71
CA PHE A 270 0.85 46.44 4.36
C PHE A 270 0.25 47.19 3.16
N GLY A 271 -0.37 46.45 2.25
CA GLY A 271 -1.18 46.99 1.15
C GLY A 271 -1.32 46.05 -0.05
N PRO A 272 -2.13 46.40 -1.06
CA PRO A 272 -2.50 45.51 -2.17
C PRO A 272 -1.42 45.26 -3.24
N SER A 273 -0.14 45.45 -2.87
CA SER A 273 1.04 45.12 -3.69
C SER A 273 2.10 44.38 -2.86
N TYR A 274 1.73 43.96 -1.64
CA TYR A 274 2.54 43.18 -0.72
C TYR A 274 1.77 41.91 -0.35
N ALA A 275 2.45 40.78 -0.29
CA ALA A 275 1.88 39.50 0.10
C ALA A 275 1.80 39.46 1.64
N ASN A 276 0.68 39.90 2.19
CA ASN A 276 0.52 40.16 3.61
C ASN A 276 -0.33 39.09 4.29
N PRO A 277 -0.07 38.80 5.59
CA PRO A 277 -0.91 37.91 6.37
C PRO A 277 -2.25 38.57 6.75
N GLY A 278 -3.21 37.75 7.20
CA GLY A 278 -4.50 38.20 7.72
C GLY A 278 -5.60 38.39 6.66
N ARG A 279 -5.43 37.83 5.47
CA ARG A 279 -6.36 37.89 4.32
C ARG A 279 -7.22 36.64 4.19
N ALA A 280 -6.67 35.44 4.46
CA ALA A 280 -7.39 34.18 4.38
C ALA A 280 -6.85 33.12 5.35
N PHE A 281 -7.69 32.12 5.63
CA PHE A 281 -7.42 31.08 6.62
C PHE A 281 -8.38 29.89 6.49
N VAL A 282 -8.02 28.77 7.11
CA VAL A 282 -8.93 27.65 7.40
C VAL A 282 -9.46 27.75 8.84
N VAL A 283 -10.62 27.15 9.10
CA VAL A 283 -11.19 26.98 10.44
C VAL A 283 -11.67 25.54 10.58
N VAL A 284 -11.00 24.78 11.46
CA VAL A 284 -11.14 23.31 11.60
C VAL A 284 -11.90 22.97 12.88
N ARG A 285 -12.85 22.03 12.83
CA ARG A 285 -13.58 21.49 13.98
C ARG A 285 -12.90 20.22 14.48
N ALA A 286 -12.01 20.33 15.45
CA ALA A 286 -11.29 19.20 16.04
C ALA A 286 -11.67 18.95 17.50
N GLU A 287 -11.34 17.78 18.05
CA GLU A 287 -11.55 17.47 19.47
C GLU A 287 -10.63 18.32 20.37
N ASP A 288 -9.40 18.56 19.91
CA ASP A 288 -8.35 19.28 20.63
C ASP A 288 -7.36 19.98 19.67
N LEU A 289 -6.52 20.85 20.24
CA LEU A 289 -5.51 21.58 19.48
C LEU A 289 -4.19 20.78 19.40
N SER A 290 -4.19 19.70 18.63
CA SER A 290 -3.01 18.92 18.25
C SER A 290 -2.98 18.68 16.74
N ALA A 291 -1.80 18.39 16.19
CA ALA A 291 -1.63 18.24 14.74
C ALA A 291 -2.47 17.08 14.20
N ASP A 292 -2.46 15.94 14.87
CA ASP A 292 -3.15 14.72 14.43
C ASP A 292 -4.68 14.91 14.48
N SER A 293 -5.20 15.58 15.50
CA SER A 293 -6.62 15.92 15.67
C SER A 293 -7.11 16.91 14.61
N LEU A 294 -6.31 17.95 14.31
CA LEU A 294 -6.58 18.90 13.23
C LEU A 294 -6.56 18.23 11.85
N LEU A 295 -5.55 17.42 11.54
CA LEU A 295 -5.42 16.77 10.22
C LEU A 295 -6.48 15.68 10.02
N ALA A 296 -6.84 14.92 11.07
CA ALA A 296 -7.93 13.95 11.01
C ALA A 296 -9.30 14.61 10.80
N ALA A 297 -9.54 15.78 11.40
CA ALA A 297 -10.75 16.58 11.12
C ALA A 297 -10.74 17.13 9.69
N MET A 298 -9.59 17.60 9.19
CA MET A 298 -9.47 18.06 7.80
C MET A 298 -9.75 16.96 6.77
N ASP A 299 -9.32 15.71 7.00
CA ASP A 299 -9.59 14.61 6.06
C ASP A 299 -11.03 14.09 6.13
N GLN A 300 -11.70 14.25 7.28
CA GLN A 300 -13.16 14.07 7.37
C GLN A 300 -13.94 15.21 6.68
N GLY A 301 -13.29 16.32 6.34
CA GLY A 301 -13.91 17.51 5.75
C GLY A 301 -14.54 18.46 6.78
N ASP A 302 -14.23 18.27 8.07
CA ASP A 302 -14.75 19.04 9.21
C ASP A 302 -14.06 20.42 9.34
N PHE A 303 -13.99 21.16 8.23
CA PHE A 303 -13.42 22.50 8.19
C PHE A 303 -14.09 23.39 7.13
N TYR A 304 -13.93 24.70 7.26
CA TYR A 304 -14.24 25.66 6.21
C TYR A 304 -13.07 26.61 5.96
N SER A 305 -13.10 27.23 4.78
CA SER A 305 -12.10 28.19 4.32
C SER A 305 -12.72 29.58 4.25
N SER A 306 -11.96 30.65 4.54
CA SER A 306 -12.53 32.00 4.71
C SER A 306 -11.55 33.12 4.41
N THR A 307 -12.07 34.25 3.93
CA THR A 307 -11.37 35.56 3.83
C THR A 307 -11.87 36.59 4.87
N GLY A 308 -12.64 36.14 5.87
CA GLY A 308 -13.11 36.99 6.98
C GLY A 308 -14.52 36.68 7.50
N VAL A 309 -15.31 35.87 6.78
CA VAL A 309 -16.61 35.37 7.26
C VAL A 309 -16.40 34.21 8.23
N MET A 310 -16.94 34.32 9.44
CA MET A 310 -16.99 33.22 10.40
C MET A 310 -18.34 32.52 10.33
N LEU A 311 -18.35 31.19 10.49
CA LEU A 311 -19.55 30.36 10.58
C LEU A 311 -19.79 29.93 12.03
N GLY A 312 -21.01 30.18 12.52
CA GLY A 312 -21.49 29.70 13.83
C GLY A 312 -22.21 28.35 13.75
N THR A 313 -22.51 27.86 12.54
CA THR A 313 -23.03 26.50 12.29
C THR A 313 -22.57 26.03 10.92
N LEU A 314 -22.05 24.79 10.88
CA LEU A 314 -21.71 24.07 9.66
C LEU A 314 -21.87 22.58 9.96
N ASP A 315 -22.99 22.00 9.54
CA ASP A 315 -23.34 20.61 9.87
C ASP A 315 -23.93 19.89 8.66
N PHE A 316 -23.47 18.67 8.41
CA PHE A 316 -24.04 17.78 7.39
C PHE A 316 -24.68 16.54 8.03
N ASN A 317 -26.01 16.45 7.96
CA ASN A 317 -26.76 15.30 8.42
C ASN A 317 -26.85 14.25 7.31
N ALA A 318 -25.95 13.27 7.33
CA ALA A 318 -25.90 12.17 6.36
C ALA A 318 -27.15 11.26 6.35
N THR A 319 -28.03 11.32 7.38
CA THR A 319 -29.29 10.56 7.38
C THR A 319 -30.41 11.27 6.64
N THR A 320 -30.44 12.62 6.67
CA THR A 320 -31.44 13.43 5.96
C THR A 320 -30.93 14.03 4.66
N GLY A 321 -29.62 13.95 4.40
CA GLY A 321 -28.96 14.62 3.28
C GLY A 321 -28.95 16.15 3.40
N ALA A 322 -29.04 16.71 4.62
CA ALA A 322 -29.13 18.15 4.84
C ALA A 322 -27.77 18.76 5.20
N LEU A 323 -27.38 19.83 4.49
CA LEU A 323 -26.26 20.73 4.83
C LEU A 323 -26.84 22.03 5.41
N ASP A 324 -26.59 22.26 6.70
CA ASP A 324 -27.01 23.44 7.45
C ASP A 324 -25.83 24.41 7.65
N VAL A 325 -26.02 25.69 7.30
CA VAL A 325 -24.98 26.73 7.35
C VAL A 325 -25.53 28.00 8.01
N ALA A 326 -24.80 28.55 8.99
CA ALA A 326 -25.09 29.85 9.59
C ALA A 326 -23.83 30.68 9.84
N VAL A 327 -23.89 31.96 9.50
CA VAL A 327 -22.79 32.93 9.69
C VAL A 327 -22.84 33.56 11.08
N GLU A 328 -21.70 34.00 11.59
CA GLU A 328 -21.66 34.96 12.69
C GLU A 328 -21.93 36.38 12.15
N PRO A 329 -23.07 37.02 12.48
CA PRO A 329 -23.52 38.21 11.75
C PRO A 329 -22.84 39.49 12.24
N LYS A 330 -22.07 40.14 11.35
CA LYS A 330 -21.50 41.48 11.58
C LYS A 330 -22.59 42.55 11.38
N ALA A 331 -22.64 43.53 12.28
CA ALA A 331 -23.69 44.55 12.28
C ALA A 331 -23.61 45.46 11.04
N GLY A 332 -24.71 45.54 10.27
CA GLY A 332 -24.78 46.31 9.02
C GLY A 332 -24.29 45.56 7.78
N VAL A 333 -23.76 44.34 7.93
CA VAL A 333 -23.35 43.47 6.84
C VAL A 333 -24.53 42.59 6.40
N THR A 334 -24.65 42.35 5.10
CA THR A 334 -25.62 41.42 4.50
C THR A 334 -24.89 40.26 3.86
N TYR A 335 -25.50 39.07 3.87
CA TYR A 335 -24.90 37.83 3.41
C TYR A 335 -25.82 37.13 2.41
N THR A 336 -25.21 36.42 1.47
CA THR A 336 -25.86 35.44 0.59
C THR A 336 -25.14 34.10 0.73
N ILE A 337 -25.92 33.04 0.93
CA ILE A 337 -25.46 31.65 1.02
C ILE A 337 -25.92 30.95 -0.26
N ASP A 338 -24.98 30.57 -1.11
CA ASP A 338 -25.20 29.84 -2.35
C ASP A 338 -24.80 28.37 -2.15
N PHE A 339 -25.75 27.46 -2.34
CA PHE A 339 -25.47 26.03 -2.36
C PHE A 339 -25.13 25.61 -3.80
N ILE A 340 -23.97 25.00 -3.98
CA ILE A 340 -23.34 24.72 -5.26
C ILE A 340 -23.07 23.22 -5.40
N GLY A 341 -23.31 22.66 -6.58
CA GLY A 341 -23.01 21.25 -6.86
C GLY A 341 -23.21 20.88 -8.32
N THR A 342 -22.88 19.63 -8.66
CA THR A 342 -23.06 19.07 -10.00
C THR A 342 -24.19 18.02 -9.99
N PRO A 343 -25.04 17.93 -11.03
CA PRO A 343 -25.96 16.81 -11.20
C PRO A 343 -25.25 15.48 -11.49
N ARG A 344 -25.81 14.41 -10.94
CA ARG A 344 -25.41 13.02 -11.18
C ARG A 344 -25.63 12.66 -12.65
N GLY A 345 -24.56 12.20 -13.31
CA GLY A 345 -24.59 11.89 -14.75
C GLY A 345 -24.34 13.10 -15.67
N THR A 346 -23.96 14.27 -15.14
CA THR A 346 -23.33 15.31 -15.96
C THR A 346 -22.00 14.80 -16.51
N ASP A 347 -21.79 14.98 -17.82
CA ASP A 347 -20.54 14.62 -18.49
C ASP A 347 -19.36 15.48 -17.95
N PRO A 348 -18.28 14.86 -17.41
CA PRO A 348 -17.12 15.57 -16.87
C PRO A 348 -16.15 16.06 -17.96
N THR A 349 -16.32 15.63 -19.22
CA THR A 349 -15.40 15.95 -20.31
C THR A 349 -15.58 17.37 -20.85
N LYS A 350 -14.62 17.81 -21.68
CA LYS A 350 -14.72 19.08 -22.39
C LYS A 350 -15.57 18.93 -23.65
N ASN A 351 -16.46 19.90 -23.88
CA ASN A 351 -17.15 20.12 -25.13
C ASN A 351 -16.13 20.36 -26.28
N SER A 352 -16.60 20.23 -27.53
CA SER A 352 -15.76 20.40 -28.72
C SER A 352 -15.24 21.84 -28.96
N ASP A 353 -15.73 22.82 -28.20
CA ASP A 353 -15.22 24.20 -28.13
C ASP A 353 -14.21 24.44 -26.99
N GLY A 354 -13.91 23.41 -26.19
CA GLY A 354 -13.00 23.46 -25.04
C GLY A 354 -13.67 23.85 -23.72
N SER A 355 -14.96 24.23 -23.73
CA SER A 355 -15.73 24.50 -22.50
C SER A 355 -16.11 23.22 -21.76
N TYR A 356 -16.63 23.36 -20.54
CA TYR A 356 -17.28 22.27 -19.80
C TYR A 356 -18.79 22.49 -19.72
N SER A 357 -19.54 21.46 -19.31
CA SER A 357 -20.95 21.64 -19.01
C SER A 357 -21.21 22.76 -17.98
N ALA A 358 -22.24 23.55 -18.26
CA ALA A 358 -22.74 24.59 -17.36
C ALA A 358 -23.39 24.00 -16.09
N ASP A 359 -23.75 22.72 -16.10
CA ASP A 359 -24.30 22.02 -14.92
C ASP A 359 -23.25 21.66 -13.87
N ILE A 360 -21.95 21.62 -14.22
CA ILE A 360 -20.87 21.38 -13.26
C ILE A 360 -20.76 22.57 -12.29
N GLY A 361 -20.86 22.35 -10.99
CA GLY A 361 -20.72 23.43 -10.01
C GLY A 361 -21.73 24.56 -10.20
N LYS A 362 -22.99 24.23 -10.49
CA LYS A 362 -24.06 25.22 -10.60
C LYS A 362 -24.63 25.57 -9.23
N VAL A 363 -25.15 26.78 -9.08
CA VAL A 363 -25.95 27.16 -7.91
C VAL A 363 -27.26 26.38 -7.93
N LEU A 364 -27.44 25.48 -6.96
CA LEU A 364 -28.64 24.66 -6.74
C LEU A 364 -29.70 25.43 -5.94
N SER A 365 -29.26 26.29 -5.02
CA SER A 365 -30.11 27.19 -4.23
C SER A 365 -29.32 28.42 -3.78
N SER A 366 -29.99 29.56 -3.59
CA SER A 366 -29.38 30.82 -3.14
C SER A 366 -30.31 31.51 -2.13
N VAL A 367 -29.76 31.88 -0.97
CA VAL A 367 -30.52 32.47 0.15
C VAL A 367 -29.80 33.71 0.65
N SER A 368 -30.42 34.89 0.53
CA SER A 368 -29.95 36.10 1.23
C SER A 368 -30.44 36.11 2.67
N GLY A 369 -29.52 35.95 3.61
CA GLY A 369 -29.79 35.77 5.03
C GLY A 369 -28.56 35.32 5.81
N THR A 370 -28.68 35.24 7.14
CA THR A 370 -27.58 34.83 8.04
C THR A 370 -27.51 33.31 8.27
N SER A 371 -28.52 32.56 7.82
CA SER A 371 -28.54 31.10 7.87
C SER A 371 -29.39 30.54 6.75
N ALA A 372 -29.02 29.34 6.28
CA ALA A 372 -29.71 28.60 5.24
C ALA A 372 -29.46 27.08 5.39
N SER A 373 -30.30 26.29 4.72
CA SER A 373 -30.23 24.84 4.71
C SER A 373 -30.50 24.33 3.30
N TYR A 374 -29.81 23.27 2.89
CA TYR A 374 -30.08 22.57 1.63
C TYR A 374 -30.09 21.07 1.85
N THR A 375 -31.14 20.40 1.38
CA THR A 375 -31.24 18.94 1.35
C THR A 375 -30.92 18.48 -0.07
N LEU A 376 -29.94 17.57 -0.24
CA LEU A 376 -29.61 17.00 -1.54
C LEU A 376 -30.83 16.34 -2.18
N GLY A 377 -31.06 16.63 -3.46
CA GLY A 377 -31.96 15.86 -4.31
C GLY A 377 -31.35 14.55 -4.77
N GLU A 378 -32.18 13.59 -5.17
CA GLU A 378 -31.76 12.30 -5.75
C GLU A 378 -30.83 12.47 -6.97
N THR A 379 -30.93 13.61 -7.65
CA THR A 379 -30.14 13.99 -8.82
C THR A 379 -28.81 14.64 -8.52
N ASP A 380 -28.45 14.92 -7.27
CA ASP A 380 -27.22 15.66 -6.95
C ASP A 380 -26.04 14.70 -6.78
N LEU A 381 -24.85 15.09 -7.27
CA LEU A 381 -23.62 14.32 -7.15
C LEU A 381 -22.90 14.60 -5.82
N TYR A 382 -22.92 15.86 -5.40
CA TYR A 382 -22.46 16.43 -4.13
C TYR A 382 -23.08 17.83 -3.95
N VAL A 383 -22.97 18.41 -2.75
CA VAL A 383 -23.22 19.85 -2.52
C VAL A 383 -22.14 20.46 -1.63
N ARG A 384 -21.79 21.72 -1.89
CA ARG A 384 -20.99 22.60 -1.03
C ARG A 384 -21.71 23.94 -0.86
N ALA A 385 -21.27 24.81 0.05
CA ALA A 385 -21.80 26.17 0.17
C ALA A 385 -20.69 27.22 -0.02
N HIS A 386 -21.04 28.32 -0.70
CA HIS A 386 -20.27 29.56 -0.78
C HIS A 386 -21.06 30.65 -0.07
N VAL A 387 -20.41 31.37 0.85
CA VAL A 387 -21.00 32.45 1.63
C VAL A 387 -20.33 33.75 1.22
N ARG A 388 -21.11 34.68 0.66
CA ARG A 388 -20.64 35.99 0.19
C ARG A 388 -21.21 37.08 1.06
N SER A 389 -20.37 38.00 1.55
CA SER A 389 -20.80 39.14 2.37
C SER A 389 -20.73 40.47 1.61
N THR A 390 -21.29 41.53 2.20
CA THR A 390 -21.05 42.93 1.78
C THR A 390 -19.98 43.64 2.62
N GLN A 391 -19.26 42.91 3.49
CA GLN A 391 -18.12 43.46 4.22
C GLN A 391 -16.88 43.46 3.32
N LEU A 392 -16.24 44.62 3.19
CA LEU A 392 -14.97 44.74 2.47
C LEU A 392 -13.83 44.10 3.25
N MET A 393 -12.93 43.41 2.56
CA MET A 393 -11.63 43.02 3.14
C MET A 393 -10.84 44.28 3.53
N SER A 394 -10.27 44.30 4.72
CA SER A 394 -9.48 45.44 5.22
C SER A 394 -8.12 45.57 4.53
N ASN A 395 -7.59 44.47 3.99
CA ASN A 395 -6.32 44.38 3.27
C ASN A 395 -6.47 43.42 2.07
N PRO A 396 -7.15 43.82 0.98
CA PRO A 396 -7.33 42.96 -0.19
C PRO A 396 -5.98 42.58 -0.83
N ALA A 397 -5.94 41.41 -1.47
CA ALA A 397 -4.78 40.90 -2.19
C ALA A 397 -4.48 41.70 -3.47
N SER A 398 -5.51 42.31 -4.08
CA SER A 398 -5.36 43.13 -5.28
C SER A 398 -5.91 44.55 -5.09
N GLY A 399 -5.52 45.48 -5.97
CA GLY A 399 -6.05 46.85 -5.98
C GLY A 399 -7.53 46.97 -6.38
N SER A 400 -8.26 45.85 -6.45
CA SER A 400 -9.69 45.80 -6.76
C SER A 400 -10.52 45.62 -5.48
N VAL A 401 -11.83 45.87 -5.58
CA VAL A 401 -12.75 45.73 -4.44
C VAL A 401 -13.00 44.25 -4.17
N GLN A 402 -12.49 43.73 -3.05
CA GLN A 402 -12.76 42.37 -2.57
C GLN A 402 -13.59 42.39 -1.28
N TYR A 403 -14.44 41.37 -1.11
CA TYR A 403 -15.32 41.20 0.04
C TYR A 403 -14.90 39.98 0.87
N GLU A 404 -15.30 39.94 2.13
CA GLU A 404 -15.14 38.73 2.95
C GLU A 404 -16.10 37.63 2.45
N GLU A 405 -15.57 36.43 2.28
CA GLU A 405 -16.27 35.23 1.79
C GLU A 405 -15.88 34.00 2.64
N ALA A 406 -16.62 32.90 2.49
CA ALA A 406 -16.24 31.59 3.02
C ALA A 406 -16.77 30.43 2.16
N TRP A 407 -16.06 29.30 2.16
CA TRP A 407 -16.37 28.08 1.41
C TRP A 407 -16.39 26.86 2.33
N THR A 408 -17.46 26.06 2.25
CA THR A 408 -17.54 24.75 2.92
C THR A 408 -17.05 23.64 2.01
N GLN A 409 -16.67 22.50 2.57
CA GLN A 409 -16.32 21.32 1.78
C GLN A 409 -17.55 20.67 1.10
N PRO A 410 -17.35 19.94 -0.02
CA PRO A 410 -18.37 19.11 -0.63
C PRO A 410 -18.79 17.94 0.28
N VAL A 411 -20.10 17.74 0.41
CA VAL A 411 -20.73 16.69 1.22
C VAL A 411 -21.83 15.96 0.43
N GLY A 412 -22.34 14.86 0.98
CA GLY A 412 -23.43 14.06 0.39
C GLY A 412 -23.05 13.28 -0.87
N TYR A 413 -21.76 13.20 -1.20
CA TYR A 413 -21.25 12.37 -2.27
C TYR A 413 -21.26 10.88 -1.90
N VAL A 414 -21.29 10.01 -2.92
CA VAL A 414 -21.08 8.57 -2.76
C VAL A 414 -19.88 8.19 -3.62
N VAL A 415 -18.79 7.79 -2.97
CA VAL A 415 -17.71 7.07 -3.66
C VAL A 415 -18.22 5.65 -3.89
N VAL A 416 -18.46 5.30 -5.15
CA VAL A 416 -18.58 3.90 -5.57
C VAL A 416 -17.18 3.51 -6.04
N PRO A 417 -16.42 2.70 -5.27
CA PRO A 417 -15.12 2.25 -5.73
C PRO A 417 -15.32 1.45 -7.03
N PRO A 418 -14.48 1.64 -8.06
CA PRO A 418 -14.42 0.64 -9.12
C PRO A 418 -14.11 -0.72 -8.47
N PRO A 419 -14.67 -1.84 -8.98
CA PRO A 419 -14.26 -3.15 -8.50
C PRO A 419 -12.74 -3.24 -8.69
N PRO A 420 -11.97 -3.62 -7.66
CA PRO A 420 -10.52 -3.57 -7.75
C PRO A 420 -10.08 -4.41 -8.95
N LYS A 421 -9.37 -3.79 -9.90
CA LYS A 421 -8.60 -4.53 -10.90
C LYS A 421 -7.77 -5.54 -10.08
N PRO A 422 -7.86 -6.86 -10.34
CA PRO A 422 -7.05 -7.81 -9.58
C PRO A 422 -5.59 -7.43 -9.77
N LEU A 423 -4.88 -7.24 -8.66
CA LEU A 423 -3.45 -6.92 -8.67
C LEU A 423 -2.75 -8.02 -9.49
N GLN A 424 -1.95 -7.63 -10.49
CA GLN A 424 -1.32 -8.62 -11.36
C GLN A 424 -0.08 -9.27 -10.70
N TYR A 425 0.26 -8.84 -9.48
CA TYR A 425 1.52 -9.08 -8.77
C TYR A 425 1.41 -9.99 -7.54
N HIS A 426 0.25 -10.65 -7.37
CA HIS A 426 0.00 -11.52 -6.21
C HIS A 426 0.08 -13.02 -6.53
N ALA A 427 0.45 -13.80 -5.52
CA ALA A 427 0.49 -15.26 -5.57
C ALA A 427 -0.93 -15.85 -5.56
N VAL A 428 -1.21 -16.81 -6.44
CA VAL A 428 -2.54 -17.44 -6.54
C VAL A 428 -2.49 -18.83 -5.94
N ALA A 429 -3.19 -19.05 -4.83
CA ALA A 429 -3.10 -20.29 -4.05
C ALA A 429 -4.44 -21.04 -3.89
N ALA A 430 -4.37 -22.33 -3.59
CA ALA A 430 -5.53 -23.18 -3.29
C ALA A 430 -5.19 -24.43 -2.47
N ASN A 431 -6.23 -25.00 -1.82
CA ASN A 431 -6.17 -26.33 -1.20
C ASN A 431 -6.93 -27.36 -2.06
N LEU A 432 -6.29 -28.51 -2.31
CA LEU A 432 -6.80 -29.61 -3.13
C LEU A 432 -6.98 -30.87 -2.28
N VAL A 433 -8.19 -31.42 -2.29
CA VAL A 433 -8.55 -32.66 -1.59
C VAL A 433 -8.66 -33.79 -2.61
N ALA A 434 -7.77 -34.77 -2.51
CA ALA A 434 -7.75 -35.94 -3.37
C ALA A 434 -8.70 -37.01 -2.82
N GLY A 435 -9.61 -37.52 -3.66
CA GLY A 435 -10.53 -38.60 -3.33
C GLY A 435 -9.89 -39.99 -3.38
N GLY A 436 -10.72 -41.02 -3.19
CA GLY A 436 -10.30 -42.43 -3.20
C GLY A 436 -9.31 -42.81 -2.09
N ALA A 437 -8.77 -44.03 -2.19
CA ALA A 437 -7.67 -44.48 -1.33
C ALA A 437 -6.32 -43.92 -1.81
N ALA A 438 -5.38 -43.71 -0.88
CA ALA A 438 -3.99 -43.41 -1.19
C ALA A 438 -3.33 -44.55 -1.98
N VAL A 439 -3.77 -45.79 -1.72
CA VAL A 439 -3.28 -47.02 -2.35
C VAL A 439 -4.41 -47.80 -3.03
N PRO A 440 -4.73 -47.50 -4.30
CA PRO A 440 -5.50 -48.41 -5.16
C PRO A 440 -4.64 -49.60 -5.58
N ALA A 441 -5.22 -50.81 -5.54
CA ALA A 441 -4.71 -51.95 -6.29
C ALA A 441 -4.89 -51.67 -7.79
N ASP A 442 -3.79 -51.74 -8.54
CA ASP A 442 -3.61 -51.08 -9.84
C ASP A 442 -4.76 -51.33 -10.85
N PRO A 443 -5.63 -50.33 -11.11
CA PRO A 443 -6.65 -50.42 -12.14
C PRO A 443 -6.03 -50.12 -13.52
N PRO A 444 -6.23 -50.98 -14.53
CA PRO A 444 -5.53 -50.85 -15.81
C PRO A 444 -5.90 -49.54 -16.52
N GLY A 445 -4.93 -48.61 -16.59
CA GLY A 445 -5.05 -47.35 -17.33
C GLY A 445 -4.65 -46.07 -16.59
N ASN A 446 -4.17 -46.13 -15.34
CA ASN A 446 -3.82 -44.97 -14.50
C ASN A 446 -4.92 -43.89 -14.46
N VAL A 447 -6.13 -44.29 -14.07
CA VAL A 447 -7.32 -43.41 -14.04
C VAL A 447 -7.62 -42.96 -12.61
N PHE A 448 -7.82 -41.65 -12.43
CA PHE A 448 -8.26 -41.01 -11.19
C PHE A 448 -9.49 -40.14 -11.45
N SER A 449 -10.46 -40.15 -10.53
CA SER A 449 -11.80 -39.60 -10.76
C SER A 449 -12.14 -38.33 -9.99
N ASP A 450 -11.54 -38.11 -8.83
CA ASP A 450 -12.03 -37.16 -7.84
C ASP A 450 -10.88 -36.33 -7.23
N LEU A 451 -10.64 -35.14 -7.78
CA LEU A 451 -9.80 -34.11 -7.17
C LEU A 451 -10.65 -32.85 -6.96
N THR A 452 -10.75 -32.38 -5.72
CA THR A 452 -11.61 -31.24 -5.36
C THR A 452 -10.76 -30.07 -4.92
N VAL A 453 -10.77 -28.97 -5.67
CA VAL A 453 -10.33 -27.66 -5.15
C VAL A 453 -11.40 -27.19 -4.17
N THR A 454 -11.06 -27.08 -2.88
CA THR A 454 -12.05 -26.75 -1.84
C THR A 454 -12.27 -25.25 -1.71
N GLN A 455 -11.18 -24.48 -1.61
CA GLN A 455 -11.15 -23.03 -1.71
C GLN A 455 -9.87 -22.59 -2.44
N SER A 456 -9.92 -21.45 -3.11
CA SER A 456 -8.80 -20.84 -3.85
C SER A 456 -8.85 -19.33 -3.79
N GLY A 457 -7.72 -18.68 -4.07
CA GLY A 457 -7.68 -17.26 -4.38
C GLY A 457 -8.30 -16.90 -5.73
N THR A 458 -8.15 -15.64 -6.14
CA THR A 458 -8.63 -15.10 -7.42
C THR A 458 -7.43 -14.68 -8.29
N PRO A 459 -7.37 -15.02 -9.60
CA PRO A 459 -8.28 -15.90 -10.34
C PRO A 459 -8.33 -17.34 -9.78
N ALA A 460 -9.47 -18.02 -9.92
CA ALA A 460 -9.67 -19.33 -9.32
C ALA A 460 -8.64 -20.37 -9.81
N VAL A 461 -8.15 -21.20 -8.89
CA VAL A 461 -7.33 -22.37 -9.23
C VAL A 461 -8.25 -23.51 -9.64
N GLY A 462 -7.86 -24.25 -10.67
CA GLY A 462 -8.57 -25.44 -11.14
C GLY A 462 -7.58 -26.51 -11.59
N THR A 463 -8.11 -27.62 -12.07
CA THR A 463 -7.33 -28.77 -12.58
C THR A 463 -7.74 -29.09 -14.00
N LEU A 464 -6.81 -29.55 -14.82
CA LEU A 464 -7.04 -29.93 -16.21
C LEU A 464 -6.97 -31.45 -16.37
N GLN A 465 -5.82 -32.00 -16.79
CA GLN A 465 -5.57 -33.43 -16.77
C GLN A 465 -5.22 -33.91 -15.34
N VAL A 466 -5.83 -35.01 -14.90
CA VAL A 466 -5.51 -35.65 -13.62
C VAL A 466 -5.38 -37.15 -13.81
N ASN A 467 -4.33 -37.75 -13.24
CA ASN A 467 -4.18 -39.18 -13.08
C ASN A 467 -4.01 -39.49 -11.58
N ARG A 468 -3.56 -40.69 -11.23
CA ARG A 468 -3.13 -40.99 -9.86
C ARG A 468 -1.83 -40.23 -9.56
N GLY A 469 -1.88 -39.28 -8.63
CA GLY A 469 -0.69 -38.56 -8.17
C GLY A 469 -0.21 -37.39 -9.04
N ASP A 470 -0.38 -37.41 -10.38
CA ASP A 470 -0.16 -36.21 -11.21
C ASP A 470 -1.44 -35.38 -11.33
N TYR A 471 -1.34 -34.11 -10.96
CA TYR A 471 -2.43 -33.14 -10.99
C TYR A 471 -2.02 -31.90 -11.80
N GLU A 472 -2.46 -31.80 -13.05
CA GLU A 472 -2.20 -30.63 -13.91
C GLU A 472 -2.99 -29.41 -13.41
N ILE A 473 -2.26 -28.35 -13.05
CA ILE A 473 -2.85 -27.17 -12.42
C ILE A 473 -3.15 -26.09 -13.45
N SER A 474 -4.26 -25.39 -13.24
CA SER A 474 -4.66 -24.21 -14.00
C SER A 474 -5.03 -23.05 -13.09
N VAL A 475 -4.86 -21.82 -13.59
CA VAL A 475 -5.33 -20.59 -12.94
C VAL A 475 -6.22 -19.84 -13.93
N GLY A 476 -7.41 -19.47 -13.50
CA GLY A 476 -8.44 -18.92 -14.39
C GLY A 476 -8.90 -19.89 -15.49
N GLY A 477 -8.64 -21.20 -15.33
CA GLY A 477 -8.89 -22.23 -16.35
C GLY A 477 -7.81 -22.38 -17.42
N ALA A 478 -6.70 -21.61 -17.34
CA ALA A 478 -5.55 -21.77 -18.23
C ALA A 478 -4.44 -22.59 -17.55
N GLY A 479 -3.88 -23.58 -18.26
CA GLY A 479 -2.76 -24.38 -17.78
C GLY A 479 -1.47 -23.56 -17.62
N LEU A 480 -0.64 -23.95 -16.66
CA LEU A 480 0.56 -23.22 -16.25
C LEU A 480 1.83 -23.76 -16.96
N THR A 481 2.84 -22.92 -17.21
CA THR A 481 4.10 -23.35 -17.86
C THR A 481 5.35 -22.76 -17.20
N TYR A 482 6.50 -23.43 -17.41
CA TYR A 482 7.83 -22.98 -16.96
C TYR A 482 8.14 -21.51 -17.25
N ALA A 483 7.65 -21.00 -18.39
CA ALA A 483 7.98 -19.66 -18.89
C ALA A 483 7.14 -18.55 -18.26
N GLN A 484 6.17 -18.89 -17.39
CA GLN A 484 5.22 -17.93 -16.81
C GLN A 484 5.42 -17.72 -15.31
N GLY A 485 6.14 -18.59 -14.61
CA GLY A 485 6.28 -18.54 -13.15
C GLY A 485 6.67 -19.87 -12.50
N ILE A 486 6.71 -19.86 -11.17
CA ILE A 486 6.96 -21.04 -10.33
C ILE A 486 5.67 -21.55 -9.70
N LEU A 487 5.47 -22.86 -9.77
CA LEU A 487 4.45 -23.57 -9.00
C LEU A 487 5.12 -24.19 -7.77
N LEU A 488 4.65 -23.85 -6.58
CA LEU A 488 5.02 -24.51 -5.32
C LEU A 488 3.85 -25.33 -4.80
N ALA A 489 4.15 -26.33 -3.97
CA ALA A 489 3.16 -27.15 -3.29
C ALA A 489 3.63 -27.62 -1.92
N SER A 490 2.68 -28.08 -1.10
CA SER A 490 2.95 -28.72 0.19
C SER A 490 1.86 -29.74 0.51
N VAL A 491 2.22 -30.88 1.11
CA VAL A 491 1.29 -31.96 1.45
C VAL A 491 0.48 -31.57 2.68
N THR A 492 -0.86 -31.59 2.56
CA THR A 492 -1.82 -31.07 3.57
C THR A 492 -2.48 -32.18 4.40
N GLN A 493 -1.81 -33.32 4.48
CA GLN A 493 -2.27 -34.53 5.16
C GLN A 493 -1.06 -35.31 5.68
N ASN A 494 -0.84 -35.29 7.00
CA ASN A 494 0.37 -35.80 7.65
C ASN A 494 0.50 -37.33 7.59
N LEU A 495 -0.61 -38.05 7.45
CA LEU A 495 -0.67 -39.50 7.24
C LEU A 495 -1.96 -39.88 6.51
N ARG A 496 -1.89 -40.79 5.52
CA ARG A 496 -3.08 -41.30 4.81
C ARG A 496 -2.93 -42.79 4.53
N ASP A 497 -3.93 -43.60 4.89
CA ASP A 497 -3.94 -45.06 4.70
C ASP A 497 -2.65 -45.78 5.20
N GLY A 498 -2.03 -45.22 6.25
CA GLY A 498 -0.76 -45.68 6.83
C GLY A 498 0.51 -45.24 6.10
N ILE A 499 0.41 -44.56 4.96
CA ILE A 499 1.56 -44.06 4.19
C ILE A 499 1.74 -42.54 4.32
N ARG A 500 2.86 -42.04 3.81
CA ARG A 500 3.21 -40.60 3.67
C ARG A 500 3.64 -40.31 2.23
N ALA A 501 3.56 -39.05 1.84
CA ALA A 501 3.92 -38.60 0.50
C ALA A 501 4.84 -37.36 0.52
N THR A 502 5.57 -37.19 -0.58
CA THR A 502 6.21 -35.93 -0.98
C THR A 502 5.55 -35.43 -2.27
N VAL A 503 5.61 -34.11 -2.51
CA VAL A 503 5.09 -33.49 -3.72
C VAL A 503 6.23 -32.81 -4.50
N GLU A 504 6.33 -33.12 -5.78
CA GLU A 504 7.08 -32.34 -6.77
C GLU A 504 6.13 -31.38 -7.50
N ALA A 505 6.65 -30.28 -8.04
CA ALA A 505 5.89 -29.37 -8.90
C ALA A 505 6.72 -29.07 -10.16
N GLY A 506 6.22 -29.47 -11.31
CA GLY A 506 7.05 -29.59 -12.50
C GLY A 506 6.32 -29.97 -13.77
N ARG A 507 7.06 -30.28 -14.84
CA ARG A 507 6.44 -30.67 -16.12
C ARG A 507 5.64 -31.96 -15.95
N ASN A 508 4.43 -31.98 -16.49
CA ASN A 508 3.55 -33.14 -16.44
C ASN A 508 4.11 -34.37 -17.20
N SER A 509 3.51 -35.53 -16.94
CA SER A 509 3.77 -36.77 -17.67
C SER A 509 3.07 -36.83 -19.04
N TYR A 510 2.16 -35.90 -19.33
CA TYR A 510 1.28 -35.93 -20.51
C TYR A 510 1.92 -35.38 -21.79
N GLY A 511 2.96 -34.54 -21.68
CA GLY A 511 3.84 -34.17 -22.79
C GLY A 511 3.39 -32.97 -23.63
N ASP A 512 2.33 -32.28 -23.24
CA ASP A 512 1.97 -30.94 -23.75
C ASP A 512 2.88 -29.83 -23.18
N GLY A 513 3.60 -30.09 -22.09
CA GLY A 513 4.58 -29.19 -21.48
C GLY A 513 4.03 -28.29 -20.37
N LEU A 514 2.79 -28.49 -19.92
CA LEU A 514 2.18 -27.81 -18.78
C LEU A 514 2.79 -28.29 -17.44
N LEU A 515 2.53 -27.51 -16.39
CA LEU A 515 2.93 -27.81 -15.01
C LEU A 515 1.86 -28.62 -14.28
N ALA A 516 2.31 -29.69 -13.62
CA ALA A 516 1.54 -30.50 -12.70
C ALA A 516 2.21 -30.57 -11.32
N LEU A 517 1.43 -30.94 -10.32
CA LEU A 517 1.94 -31.50 -9.07
C LEU A 517 2.11 -33.00 -9.26
N SER A 518 3.19 -33.59 -8.74
CA SER A 518 3.42 -35.03 -8.81
C SER A 518 3.65 -35.61 -7.42
N VAL A 519 2.67 -36.36 -6.93
CA VAL A 519 2.56 -36.83 -5.55
C VAL A 519 3.01 -38.29 -5.45
N SER A 520 4.11 -38.50 -4.74
CA SER A 520 4.82 -39.78 -4.67
C SER A 520 4.96 -40.29 -3.23
N GLN A 521 4.87 -41.60 -3.02
CA GLN A 521 5.05 -42.20 -1.69
C GLN A 521 6.48 -41.98 -1.21
N ALA A 522 6.63 -41.30 -0.07
CA ALA A 522 7.92 -41.06 0.55
C ALA A 522 8.61 -42.38 0.95
N GLY A 523 9.93 -42.40 0.95
CA GLY A 523 10.75 -43.55 1.40
C GLY A 523 10.70 -44.77 0.48
N LYS A 524 10.23 -44.62 -0.76
CA LYS A 524 10.21 -45.69 -1.77
C LYS A 524 11.34 -45.51 -2.77
N SER A 525 12.22 -46.50 -2.89
CA SER A 525 13.32 -46.50 -3.89
C SER A 525 12.84 -46.60 -5.35
N SER A 526 11.57 -46.94 -5.56
CA SER A 526 10.88 -46.86 -6.85
C SER A 526 9.71 -45.90 -6.72
N MET A 527 9.65 -44.89 -7.59
CA MET A 527 8.54 -43.97 -7.75
C MET A 527 7.19 -44.70 -7.65
N THR A 528 6.33 -44.23 -6.75
CA THR A 528 5.01 -44.83 -6.48
C THR A 528 4.02 -43.68 -6.34
N GLU A 529 3.27 -43.39 -7.40
CA GLU A 529 2.18 -42.40 -7.39
C GLU A 529 1.13 -42.73 -6.31
N VAL A 530 0.70 -41.72 -5.55
CA VAL A 530 -0.28 -41.86 -4.46
C VAL A 530 -1.18 -40.63 -4.35
N ASN A 531 -2.44 -40.84 -3.97
CA ASN A 531 -3.39 -39.75 -3.81
C ASN A 531 -3.35 -39.18 -2.40
N PHE A 532 -2.95 -37.93 -2.24
CA PHE A 532 -2.93 -37.18 -0.97
C PHE A 532 -3.57 -35.81 -1.16
N ASN A 533 -4.07 -35.22 -0.07
CA ASN A 533 -4.41 -33.81 -0.09
C ASN A 533 -3.13 -32.97 -0.19
N VAL A 534 -3.17 -31.94 -1.03
CA VAL A 534 -2.05 -31.04 -1.29
C VAL A 534 -2.56 -29.59 -1.35
N SER A 535 -1.66 -28.66 -1.16
CA SER A 535 -1.85 -27.23 -1.38
C SER A 535 -0.94 -26.79 -2.50
N THR A 536 -1.30 -25.72 -3.21
CA THR A 536 -0.44 -25.17 -4.27
C THR A 536 -0.55 -23.66 -4.35
N ALA A 537 0.59 -23.01 -4.60
CA ALA A 537 0.70 -21.58 -4.83
C ALA A 537 1.44 -21.33 -6.14
N TRP A 538 0.83 -20.52 -7.00
CA TRP A 538 1.37 -20.11 -8.28
C TRP A 538 1.91 -18.68 -8.21
N PHE A 539 3.20 -18.53 -8.53
CA PHE A 539 3.94 -17.27 -8.50
C PHE A 539 4.38 -16.91 -9.91
N LYS A 540 3.65 -15.99 -10.57
CA LYS A 540 3.98 -15.53 -11.91
C LYS A 540 5.30 -14.75 -11.95
N TYR A 541 6.10 -14.90 -12.99
CA TYR A 541 7.21 -13.98 -13.26
C TYR A 541 6.71 -12.54 -13.53
N GLU A 542 5.54 -12.40 -14.18
CA GLU A 542 4.82 -11.12 -14.31
C GLU A 542 4.51 -10.45 -12.96
N GLY A 543 4.61 -11.21 -11.86
CA GLY A 543 4.45 -10.71 -10.49
C GLY A 543 5.73 -10.25 -9.79
N GLY A 544 6.87 -10.18 -10.50
CA GLY A 544 8.13 -9.66 -9.98
C GLY A 544 8.84 -10.51 -8.93
N TRP A 545 8.52 -11.80 -8.84
CA TRP A 545 9.17 -12.71 -7.89
C TRP A 545 10.57 -13.11 -8.36
N ARG A 546 11.59 -12.98 -7.51
CA ARG A 546 12.97 -13.42 -7.78
C ARG A 546 13.04 -14.94 -7.68
N ALA A 547 13.01 -15.63 -8.82
CA ALA A 547 12.61 -17.03 -8.89
C ALA A 547 13.13 -17.73 -10.17
N ALA A 548 13.38 -19.04 -10.12
CA ALA A 548 13.85 -19.79 -11.29
C ALA A 548 13.58 -21.31 -11.24
N HIS A 549 13.47 -21.91 -12.43
CA HIS A 549 13.68 -23.33 -12.68
C HIS A 549 15.16 -23.56 -13.06
N VAL A 550 15.80 -24.56 -12.45
CA VAL A 550 17.22 -24.88 -12.61
C VAL A 550 17.38 -26.29 -13.18
N THR A 551 18.19 -26.41 -14.23
CA THR A 551 18.56 -27.68 -14.87
C THR A 551 19.59 -28.40 -14.00
N GLY A 552 19.25 -29.56 -13.43
CA GLY A 552 20.09 -30.20 -12.42
C GLY A 552 21.42 -30.77 -12.94
N THR A 553 21.49 -31.11 -14.23
CA THR A 553 22.71 -31.66 -14.83
C THR A 553 23.83 -30.63 -15.02
N THR A 554 23.49 -29.33 -15.04
CA THR A 554 24.43 -28.24 -15.32
C THR A 554 24.42 -27.13 -14.25
N GLY A 555 23.30 -26.93 -13.55
CA GLY A 555 23.05 -25.75 -12.72
C GLY A 555 22.52 -24.54 -13.49
N GLU A 556 22.24 -24.68 -14.80
CA GLU A 556 21.80 -23.58 -15.66
C GLU A 556 20.32 -23.24 -15.44
N ILE A 557 19.99 -21.95 -15.52
CA ILE A 557 18.62 -21.43 -15.44
C ILE A 557 17.83 -21.88 -16.68
N ALA A 558 16.85 -22.76 -16.51
CA ALA A 558 15.96 -23.23 -17.56
C ALA A 558 14.88 -22.19 -17.90
N SER A 559 14.43 -21.43 -16.89
CA SER A 559 13.60 -20.23 -16.99
C SER A 559 13.60 -19.53 -15.62
N GLY A 560 13.35 -18.22 -15.55
CA GLY A 560 13.35 -17.49 -14.29
C GLY A 560 13.15 -15.98 -14.47
N ASN A 561 13.02 -15.28 -13.35
CA ASN A 561 12.90 -13.84 -13.24
C ASN A 561 13.82 -13.31 -12.13
N ALA A 562 14.43 -12.14 -12.32
CA ALA A 562 15.44 -11.53 -11.44
C ALA A 562 16.66 -12.42 -11.07
N VAL A 563 16.84 -13.55 -11.76
CA VAL A 563 17.90 -14.55 -11.49
C VAL A 563 18.83 -14.67 -12.69
N THR A 564 20.14 -14.67 -12.43
CA THR A 564 21.20 -14.73 -13.46
C THR A 564 22.08 -15.98 -13.30
N ALA A 565 22.79 -16.36 -14.36
CA ALA A 565 23.66 -17.54 -14.36
C ALA A 565 24.87 -17.46 -13.38
N SER A 566 25.14 -16.29 -12.78
CA SER A 566 26.12 -16.14 -11.70
C SER A 566 25.53 -16.32 -10.29
N MET A 567 24.20 -16.30 -10.15
CA MET A 567 23.49 -16.45 -8.88
C MET A 567 23.25 -17.91 -8.48
N VAL A 568 23.43 -18.86 -9.42
CA VAL A 568 23.28 -20.30 -9.19
C VAL A 568 24.50 -21.03 -9.74
N ALA A 569 25.14 -21.86 -8.92
CA ALA A 569 26.29 -22.65 -9.33
C ALA A 569 26.19 -24.09 -8.82
N ARG A 570 26.36 -25.08 -9.71
CA ARG A 570 26.37 -26.50 -9.34
C ARG A 570 27.70 -26.87 -8.66
N THR A 571 27.67 -27.03 -7.34
CA THR A 571 28.84 -27.31 -6.49
C THR A 571 29.19 -28.81 -6.44
N GLY A 572 28.23 -29.70 -6.73
CA GLY A 572 28.44 -31.15 -6.74
C GLY A 572 27.29 -31.90 -7.42
N THR A 573 27.32 -33.24 -7.39
CA THR A 573 26.19 -34.04 -7.91
C THR A 573 24.95 -33.84 -7.02
N GLY A 574 23.90 -33.26 -7.61
CA GLY A 574 22.70 -32.83 -6.89
C GLY A 574 22.92 -31.79 -5.79
N ARG A 575 23.97 -30.96 -5.89
CA ARG A 575 24.30 -29.88 -4.95
C ARG A 575 24.56 -28.58 -5.70
N TYR A 576 23.95 -27.48 -5.25
CA TYR A 576 24.01 -26.17 -5.90
C TYR A 576 24.06 -25.07 -4.83
N SER A 577 24.85 -24.02 -5.03
CA SER A 577 24.77 -22.79 -4.24
C SER A 577 23.88 -21.77 -4.94
N VAL A 578 22.97 -21.15 -4.20
CA VAL A 578 22.12 -20.03 -4.63
C VAL A 578 22.52 -18.78 -3.82
N ASN A 579 23.07 -17.77 -4.49
CA ASN A 579 23.42 -16.47 -3.93
C ASN A 579 22.72 -15.41 -4.78
N LEU A 580 21.80 -14.65 -4.18
CA LEU A 580 20.90 -13.76 -4.92
C LEU A 580 21.32 -12.29 -4.91
N GLY A 581 22.47 -11.96 -4.32
CA GLY A 581 22.93 -10.57 -4.12
C GLY A 581 22.85 -10.10 -2.67
N THR A 582 23.19 -8.83 -2.44
CA THR A 582 23.23 -8.18 -1.11
C THR A 582 21.90 -7.51 -0.73
N ASP A 583 20.85 -7.80 -1.48
CA ASP A 583 19.47 -7.32 -1.37
C ASP A 583 18.47 -8.50 -1.31
N SER A 584 18.99 -9.71 -1.13
CA SER A 584 18.23 -10.97 -1.10
C SER A 584 18.99 -12.03 -0.30
N THR A 585 19.37 -11.67 0.93
CA THR A 585 20.06 -12.53 1.90
C THR A 585 19.08 -13.33 2.78
N PRO A 586 19.55 -14.39 3.48
CA PRO A 586 18.72 -15.17 4.40
C PRO A 586 18.13 -14.40 5.60
N ASP A 587 18.71 -13.27 5.98
CA ASP A 587 18.17 -12.36 7.00
C ASP A 587 17.19 -11.31 6.41
N GLU A 588 17.17 -11.11 5.08
CA GLU A 588 16.21 -10.22 4.38
C GLU A 588 14.94 -10.94 3.87
N GLY A 589 14.95 -12.28 3.82
CA GLY A 589 13.82 -13.08 3.33
C GLY A 589 14.07 -14.59 3.29
N MET A 590 13.18 -15.29 2.59
CA MET A 590 13.08 -16.75 2.60
C MET A 590 13.22 -17.35 1.19
N LEU A 591 14.08 -18.35 1.04
CA LEU A 591 14.17 -19.17 -0.17
C LEU A 591 13.30 -20.43 -0.03
N PHE A 592 12.26 -20.55 -0.85
CA PHE A 592 11.44 -21.76 -0.96
C PHE A 592 11.84 -22.56 -2.20
N THR A 593 11.86 -23.90 -2.09
CA THR A 593 12.33 -24.81 -3.14
C THR A 593 11.42 -26.02 -3.31
N ILE A 594 11.39 -26.57 -4.52
CA ILE A 594 10.68 -27.82 -4.82
C ILE A 594 11.38 -28.58 -5.96
N ALA A 595 11.39 -29.91 -5.90
CA ALA A 595 11.91 -30.73 -6.99
C ALA A 595 10.92 -30.79 -8.16
N ASN A 596 11.45 -30.93 -9.37
CA ASN A 596 10.74 -30.67 -10.62
C ASN A 596 11.12 -31.72 -11.69
N ASN A 597 10.77 -32.99 -11.47
CA ASN A 597 11.15 -34.09 -12.36
C ASN A 597 10.03 -35.10 -12.63
N ASN A 598 8.95 -35.07 -11.84
CA ASN A 598 7.99 -36.17 -11.73
C ASN A 598 8.71 -37.52 -11.59
N GLY A 599 9.53 -37.64 -10.54
CA GLY A 599 10.58 -38.65 -10.50
C GLY A 599 10.96 -39.20 -9.14
N ASN A 600 10.21 -38.84 -8.07
CA ASN A 600 10.40 -39.27 -6.69
C ASN A 600 11.59 -38.55 -5.99
N TYR A 601 11.61 -37.21 -6.09
CA TYR A 601 12.65 -36.32 -5.56
C TYR A 601 12.14 -35.25 -4.57
N ILE A 602 13.05 -34.71 -3.76
CA ILE A 602 12.90 -33.49 -2.94
C ILE A 602 14.11 -32.55 -3.14
N ALA A 603 13.98 -31.28 -2.73
CA ALA A 603 15.02 -30.26 -2.90
C ALA A 603 15.23 -29.38 -1.63
N PRO A 604 15.58 -29.96 -0.46
CA PRO A 604 15.88 -29.17 0.76
C PRO A 604 17.01 -28.15 0.57
N THR A 605 17.02 -27.12 1.41
CA THR A 605 18.05 -26.07 1.45
C THR A 605 18.74 -25.99 2.81
N GLY A 606 19.90 -25.33 2.84
CA GLY A 606 20.62 -24.96 4.04
C GLY A 606 21.17 -23.55 3.93
N VAL A 607 20.97 -22.70 4.93
CA VAL A 607 21.61 -21.37 4.98
C VAL A 607 23.13 -21.52 5.11
N LEU A 608 23.88 -20.81 4.26
CA LEU A 608 25.35 -20.83 4.28
C LEU A 608 25.90 -20.14 5.53
N SER A 609 27.01 -20.65 6.06
CA SER A 609 27.56 -20.21 7.35
C SER A 609 28.23 -18.82 7.35
N ASP A 610 28.28 -18.16 6.19
CA ASP A 610 28.68 -16.77 5.99
C ASP A 610 27.50 -15.85 5.59
N ASP A 611 26.27 -16.37 5.67
CA ASP A 611 25.00 -15.76 5.25
C ASP A 611 24.95 -15.29 3.77
N SER A 612 25.88 -15.78 2.93
CA SER A 612 25.93 -15.40 1.50
C SER A 612 24.82 -16.01 0.64
N GLY A 613 23.85 -16.70 1.23
CA GLY A 613 22.76 -17.38 0.55
C GLY A 613 22.55 -18.81 1.05
N TRP A 614 22.25 -19.72 0.12
CA TRP A 614 21.77 -21.07 0.43
C TRP A 614 22.54 -22.15 -0.35
N ASP A 615 22.80 -23.29 0.28
CA ASP A 615 23.02 -24.56 -0.41
C ASP A 615 21.66 -25.22 -0.71
N VAL A 616 21.53 -25.88 -1.85
CA VAL A 616 20.34 -26.61 -2.30
C VAL A 616 20.77 -28.02 -2.70
N ARG A 617 20.09 -29.03 -2.14
CA ARG A 617 20.38 -30.45 -2.38
C ARG A 617 19.18 -31.13 -3.00
N VAL A 618 19.27 -31.47 -4.28
CA VAL A 618 18.22 -32.26 -4.95
C VAL A 618 18.54 -33.74 -4.78
N GLN A 619 17.63 -34.51 -4.19
CA GLN A 619 17.84 -35.92 -3.84
C GLN A 619 16.55 -36.72 -3.97
N THR A 620 16.64 -38.06 -4.08
CA THR A 620 15.44 -38.89 -4.06
C THR A 620 14.81 -38.94 -2.66
N ASN A 621 13.49 -39.03 -2.56
CA ASN A 621 12.74 -39.11 -1.29
C ASN A 621 12.95 -40.42 -0.49
N ALA A 622 13.97 -41.20 -0.86
CA ALA A 622 14.24 -42.55 -0.35
C ALA A 622 15.74 -42.81 -0.14
N ALA A 623 16.53 -41.74 -0.03
CA ALA A 623 17.95 -41.77 0.30
C ALA A 623 18.22 -40.88 1.52
N ASN A 624 19.08 -41.38 2.40
CA ASN A 624 19.46 -40.72 3.65
C ASN A 624 20.61 -39.70 3.43
N PHE A 625 21.00 -38.98 4.49
CA PHE A 625 22.07 -37.98 4.50
C PHE A 625 23.36 -38.42 3.77
N SER A 626 23.81 -37.58 2.83
CA SER A 626 24.89 -37.91 1.88
C SER A 626 25.52 -36.65 1.30
N ALA A 627 26.78 -36.76 0.83
CA ALA A 627 27.47 -35.66 0.15
C ALA A 627 26.97 -35.44 -1.30
N THR A 628 26.22 -36.38 -1.86
CA THR A 628 25.79 -36.40 -3.26
C THR A 628 24.30 -36.71 -3.35
N GLY A 629 23.55 -35.79 -3.96
CA GLY A 629 22.15 -35.97 -4.32
C GLY A 629 22.01 -36.65 -5.69
N ALA A 630 21.06 -36.17 -6.49
CA ALA A 630 20.87 -36.53 -7.88
C ALA A 630 20.91 -35.28 -8.77
N ASP A 631 21.55 -35.39 -9.93
CA ASP A 631 21.59 -34.32 -10.95
C ASP A 631 20.22 -34.23 -11.63
N LYS A 632 19.32 -33.49 -10.99
CA LYS A 632 17.86 -33.45 -11.21
C LYS A 632 17.33 -32.04 -11.01
N ASP A 633 16.31 -31.70 -11.78
CA ASP A 633 15.81 -30.34 -11.93
C ASP A 633 15.03 -29.90 -10.68
N PHE A 634 15.10 -28.61 -10.36
CA PHE A 634 14.36 -28.02 -9.25
C PHE A 634 13.88 -26.61 -9.57
N SER A 635 12.98 -26.11 -8.74
CA SER A 635 12.42 -24.77 -8.82
C SER A 635 12.66 -24.05 -7.50
N PHE A 636 12.90 -22.74 -7.54
CA PHE A 636 13.00 -21.91 -6.34
C PHE A 636 12.35 -20.54 -6.53
N ILE A 637 11.99 -19.93 -5.39
CA ILE A 637 11.51 -18.55 -5.28
C ILE A 637 12.03 -17.95 -3.99
N TYR A 638 12.46 -16.69 -4.06
CA TYR A 638 12.79 -15.87 -2.91
C TYR A 638 11.60 -14.95 -2.56
N ILE A 639 11.25 -14.90 -1.27
CA ILE A 639 10.17 -14.08 -0.71
C ILE A 639 10.80 -13.14 0.34
N PRO A 640 10.97 -11.84 0.03
CA PRO A 640 11.44 -10.84 1.00
C PRO A 640 10.52 -10.73 2.23
N TYR A 641 11.07 -10.39 3.39
CA TYR A 641 10.24 -10.06 4.56
C TYR A 641 9.40 -8.79 4.38
N THR A 642 9.73 -7.95 3.39
CA THR A 642 8.94 -6.77 2.96
C THR A 642 7.74 -7.12 2.07
N THR A 643 7.53 -8.40 1.71
CA THR A 643 6.37 -8.83 0.89
C THR A 643 5.04 -8.46 1.56
N LYS A 644 4.16 -7.79 0.82
CA LYS A 644 2.86 -7.37 1.32
C LYS A 644 1.95 -8.57 1.60
N ASN A 645 1.22 -8.51 2.71
CA ASN A 645 0.39 -9.57 3.29
C ASN A 645 1.16 -10.80 3.80
N LEU A 646 2.49 -10.73 3.98
CA LEU A 646 3.27 -11.85 4.52
C LEU A 646 2.94 -12.13 5.99
N ILE A 647 2.64 -13.40 6.28
CA ILE A 647 2.77 -14.00 7.61
C ILE A 647 3.67 -15.23 7.43
N GLY A 648 4.83 -15.27 8.08
CA GLY A 648 5.86 -16.28 7.81
C GLY A 648 7.20 -15.98 8.47
N GLY A 649 8.18 -16.86 8.33
CA GLY A 649 9.52 -16.67 8.89
C GLY A 649 10.42 -17.90 8.82
N ARG A 650 11.66 -17.75 9.27
CA ARG A 650 12.62 -18.84 9.50
C ARG A 650 12.51 -19.31 10.96
N TYR A 651 12.38 -20.62 11.19
CA TYR A 651 12.21 -21.21 12.53
C TYR A 651 13.16 -22.39 12.75
N ASP A 652 13.71 -22.47 13.96
CA ASP A 652 14.60 -23.54 14.42
C ASP A 652 13.86 -24.50 15.35
N GLY A 653 13.49 -25.68 14.82
CA GLY A 653 12.85 -26.76 15.59
C GLY A 653 13.80 -27.52 16.54
N ILE A 654 15.11 -27.26 16.48
CA ILE A 654 16.13 -27.87 17.35
C ILE A 654 16.35 -26.99 18.58
N GLY A 655 16.41 -25.67 18.36
CA GLY A 655 16.49 -24.66 19.41
C GLY A 655 15.15 -24.29 20.05
N ASP A 656 14.03 -24.51 19.34
CA ASP A 656 12.70 -23.95 19.60
C ASP A 656 12.73 -22.40 19.60
N VAL A 657 13.24 -21.84 18.49
CA VAL A 657 13.55 -20.41 18.34
C VAL A 657 13.07 -19.88 16.99
N HIS A 658 12.47 -18.69 17.00
CA HIS A 658 12.23 -17.90 15.80
C HIS A 658 13.47 -17.06 15.45
N PHE A 659 13.85 -17.08 14.18
CA PHE A 659 14.62 -16.00 13.57
C PHE A 659 13.63 -14.95 13.03
N ASP A 660 14.10 -14.14 12.09
CA ASP A 660 13.32 -13.16 11.35
C ASP A 660 12.01 -13.76 10.82
N SER A 661 10.92 -13.09 11.19
CA SER A 661 9.54 -13.54 11.02
C SER A 661 8.62 -12.32 11.00
N VAL A 662 7.51 -12.41 10.25
CA VAL A 662 6.57 -11.32 9.98
C VAL A 662 5.14 -11.78 10.27
N GLY A 663 4.30 -10.86 10.78
CA GLY A 663 2.88 -11.07 11.04
C GLY A 663 2.56 -11.72 12.39
N ASP A 664 1.27 -11.73 12.75
CA ASP A 664 0.79 -12.29 14.02
C ASP A 664 0.66 -13.83 13.94
N PHE A 665 1.39 -14.55 14.79
CA PHE A 665 1.30 -16.01 14.91
C PHE A 665 1.81 -16.51 16.27
N THR A 666 1.62 -17.81 16.56
CA THR A 666 2.42 -18.54 17.56
C THR A 666 2.85 -19.90 17.00
N MET A 667 4.13 -20.26 17.14
CA MET A 667 4.62 -21.63 16.93
C MET A 667 4.88 -22.28 18.30
N GLU A 668 4.56 -23.57 18.46
CA GLU A 668 4.86 -24.36 19.65
C GLU A 668 5.42 -25.73 19.25
N ARG A 669 6.62 -26.08 19.73
CA ARG A 669 7.21 -27.39 19.49
C ARG A 669 6.61 -28.46 20.43
N LEU A 670 5.66 -29.23 19.92
CA LEU A 670 4.96 -30.27 20.68
C LEU A 670 5.86 -31.49 21.00
N ALA A 671 6.69 -31.89 20.04
CA ALA A 671 7.60 -33.03 20.13
C ALA A 671 8.75 -32.87 19.13
N THR A 672 9.70 -33.81 19.14
CA THR A 672 10.72 -33.88 18.08
C THR A 672 10.04 -33.98 16.72
N GLY A 673 10.39 -33.06 15.81
CA GLY A 673 9.82 -32.98 14.46
C GLY A 673 8.31 -32.69 14.40
N GLN A 674 7.69 -32.14 15.45
CA GLN A 674 6.26 -31.81 15.46
C GLN A 674 6.01 -30.42 16.05
N TYR A 675 5.39 -29.54 15.26
CA TYR A 675 5.21 -28.12 15.57
C TYR A 675 3.76 -27.67 15.31
N GLN A 676 3.21 -26.89 16.23
CA GLN A 676 1.83 -26.38 16.17
C GLN A 676 1.86 -24.87 15.86
N LEU A 677 1.43 -24.51 14.66
CA LEU A 677 1.29 -23.11 14.23
C LEU A 677 -0.15 -22.63 14.44
N THR A 678 -0.32 -21.56 15.21
CA THR A 678 -1.59 -20.83 15.37
C THR A 678 -1.51 -19.50 14.63
N LEU A 679 -2.50 -19.22 13.79
CA LEU A 679 -2.62 -18.00 13.01
C LEU A 679 -3.96 -17.33 13.36
N PRO A 680 -3.99 -16.14 14.01
CA PRO A 680 -5.24 -15.49 14.42
C PRO A 680 -6.19 -15.26 13.24
N GLY A 681 -7.37 -15.91 13.29
CA GLY A 681 -8.40 -15.81 12.27
C GLY A 681 -8.13 -16.57 10.96
N GLN A 682 -7.04 -17.33 10.84
CA GLN A 682 -6.70 -18.09 9.64
C GLN A 682 -6.95 -19.60 9.81
N THR A 683 -7.31 -20.27 8.72
CA THR A 683 -7.65 -21.70 8.69
C THR A 683 -7.27 -22.32 7.34
N SER A 684 -7.46 -23.64 7.17
CA SER A 684 -7.40 -24.30 5.85
C SER A 684 -8.48 -23.85 4.85
N GLU A 685 -9.45 -23.04 5.28
CA GLU A 685 -10.39 -22.35 4.39
C GLU A 685 -9.85 -20.99 3.92
N THR A 686 -9.06 -20.26 4.73
CA THR A 686 -8.58 -18.93 4.38
C THR A 686 -7.23 -18.91 3.64
N GLY A 687 -6.48 -20.02 3.64
CA GLY A 687 -5.19 -20.10 2.96
C GLY A 687 -4.46 -21.44 3.08
N MET A 688 -3.18 -21.43 2.73
CA MET A 688 -2.26 -22.58 2.78
C MET A 688 -0.92 -22.22 3.41
N LEU A 689 -0.11 -23.22 3.76
CA LEU A 689 1.29 -23.03 4.15
C LEU A 689 2.23 -23.49 3.03
N LEU A 690 3.26 -22.68 2.77
CA LEU A 690 4.48 -23.11 2.11
C LEU A 690 5.50 -23.53 3.18
N LEU A 691 6.26 -24.58 2.90
CA LEU A 691 7.26 -25.16 3.80
C LEU A 691 8.52 -25.53 3.00
N THR A 692 9.70 -25.21 3.51
CA THR A 692 10.98 -25.63 2.92
C THR A 692 12.03 -25.78 4.02
N VAL A 693 12.74 -26.92 4.05
CA VAL A 693 13.88 -27.14 4.96
C VAL A 693 14.99 -26.13 4.63
N SER A 694 15.57 -25.50 5.65
CA SER A 694 16.52 -24.40 5.53
C SER A 694 17.79 -24.58 6.37
N ARG A 695 18.17 -25.82 6.67
CA ARG A 695 19.23 -26.19 7.61
C ARG A 695 20.42 -26.86 6.92
N GLU A 696 21.62 -26.29 7.05
CA GLU A 696 22.86 -27.06 6.89
C GLU A 696 23.05 -28.00 8.10
N ALA A 697 22.93 -29.30 7.86
CA ALA A 697 23.25 -30.35 8.82
C ALA A 697 24.67 -30.88 8.59
N THR A 698 25.26 -31.52 9.62
CA THR A 698 26.57 -32.16 9.50
C THR A 698 26.59 -33.52 10.19
N ALA A 699 26.73 -34.58 9.40
CA ALA A 699 26.82 -35.97 9.87
C ALA A 699 27.94 -36.72 9.15
N GLY A 700 28.65 -37.58 9.87
CA GLY A 700 29.74 -38.40 9.30
C GLY A 700 30.96 -37.63 8.76
N GLY A 701 31.06 -36.31 9.01
CA GLY A 701 32.06 -35.44 8.39
C GLY A 701 31.66 -34.86 7.03
N ILE A 702 30.39 -35.01 6.65
CA ILE A 702 29.75 -34.39 5.49
C ILE A 702 28.85 -33.26 5.98
N THR A 703 28.86 -32.13 5.29
CA THR A 703 27.97 -30.98 5.53
C THR A 703 27.06 -30.77 4.30
N ALA A 704 25.75 -30.70 4.54
CA ALA A 704 24.73 -30.66 3.51
C ALA A 704 23.37 -30.20 4.05
N PRO A 705 22.43 -29.79 3.17
CA PRO A 705 21.04 -29.63 3.56
C PRO A 705 20.49 -30.91 4.18
N ASP A 706 19.79 -30.76 5.30
CA ASP A 706 19.11 -31.85 6.02
C ASP A 706 18.15 -32.58 5.07
N ASP A 707 18.18 -33.91 5.04
CA ASP A 707 17.35 -34.72 4.13
C ASP A 707 15.88 -34.84 4.56
N ASN A 708 15.40 -33.95 5.42
CA ASN A 708 14.02 -33.97 5.89
C ASN A 708 13.02 -33.59 4.78
N PHE A 709 11.80 -34.09 4.93
CA PHE A 709 10.63 -33.54 4.24
C PHE A 709 9.59 -33.06 5.24
N LEU A 710 8.84 -32.05 4.84
CA LEU A 710 7.85 -31.35 5.67
C LEU A 710 6.44 -31.62 5.13
N THR A 711 5.50 -31.83 6.04
CA THR A 711 4.06 -31.91 5.76
C THR A 711 3.31 -31.07 6.78
N TYR A 712 2.07 -30.67 6.48
CA TYR A 712 1.19 -30.10 7.50
C TYR A 712 -0.22 -30.69 7.41
N GLU A 713 -1.02 -30.48 8.45
CA GLU A 713 -2.45 -30.78 8.46
C GLU A 713 -3.16 -29.76 9.36
N TYR A 714 -4.31 -29.24 8.95
CA TYR A 714 -5.07 -28.30 9.77
C TYR A 714 -6.11 -29.07 10.59
N ASP A 715 -5.96 -29.04 11.92
CA ASP A 715 -6.87 -29.67 12.87
C ASP A 715 -7.11 -28.76 14.07
N SER A 716 -8.32 -28.82 14.62
CA SER A 716 -8.70 -28.28 15.93
C SER A 716 -8.42 -26.78 16.18
N GLY A 717 -8.11 -26.00 15.15
CA GLY A 717 -7.80 -24.56 15.22
C GLY A 717 -6.36 -24.18 14.86
N HIS A 718 -5.52 -25.17 14.53
CA HIS A 718 -4.07 -25.00 14.35
C HIS A 718 -3.58 -25.75 13.11
N PHE A 719 -2.42 -25.37 12.58
CA PHE A 719 -1.70 -26.12 11.56
C PHE A 719 -0.62 -26.97 12.24
N LEU A 720 -0.77 -28.30 12.24
CA LEU A 720 0.22 -29.24 12.74
C LEU A 720 1.23 -29.55 11.64
N ILE A 721 2.41 -28.94 11.74
CA ILE A 721 3.56 -29.16 10.86
C ILE A 721 4.37 -30.34 11.39
N ASN A 722 4.67 -31.31 10.54
CA ASN A 722 5.53 -32.45 10.85
C ASN A 722 6.80 -32.45 9.98
N SER A 723 7.91 -32.86 10.57
CA SER A 723 9.23 -33.04 9.94
C SER A 723 9.71 -34.48 10.12
N TYR A 724 10.07 -35.12 9.00
CA TYR A 724 10.41 -36.54 8.93
C TYR A 724 11.83 -36.76 8.40
N ASP A 725 12.59 -37.66 9.03
CA ASP A 725 13.88 -38.18 8.54
C ASP A 725 13.66 -39.08 7.32
N LEU A 726 14.48 -38.94 6.27
CA LEU A 726 14.46 -39.84 5.13
C LEU A 726 15.25 -41.12 5.42
N ALA A 727 14.48 -42.09 5.92
CA ALA A 727 14.85 -43.45 6.27
C ALA A 727 16.03 -44.06 5.48
N GLY A 728 17.21 -44.05 6.11
CA GLY A 728 18.26 -45.01 5.78
C GLY A 728 17.78 -46.44 6.08
N THR A 729 18.13 -47.42 5.24
CA THR A 729 17.74 -48.82 5.48
C THR A 729 18.43 -49.36 6.73
N THR A 730 17.71 -49.39 7.85
CA THR A 730 18.18 -50.08 9.06
C THR A 730 18.39 -51.57 8.78
N ALA A 731 19.46 -52.14 9.34
CA ALA A 731 19.98 -53.45 8.96
C ALA A 731 19.10 -54.67 9.35
N THR A 732 17.85 -54.43 9.79
CA THR A 732 16.86 -55.43 10.21
C THR A 732 15.85 -55.78 9.11
N GLY A 733 15.92 -55.14 7.94
CA GLY A 733 15.20 -55.55 6.72
C GLY A 733 13.67 -55.53 6.80
N THR A 734 13.09 -54.89 7.81
CA THR A 734 11.65 -54.86 8.04
C THR A 734 11.04 -53.63 7.38
N ALA A 735 10.58 -53.77 6.14
CA ALA A 735 10.05 -52.68 5.32
C ALA A 735 8.66 -52.21 5.80
N GLY A 736 8.63 -51.43 6.88
CA GLY A 736 7.41 -50.92 7.51
C GLY A 736 7.47 -49.43 7.84
N LEU A 737 7.36 -48.57 6.82
CA LEU A 737 6.99 -47.14 6.94
C LEU A 737 7.90 -46.22 7.78
N GLY A 738 9.05 -46.72 8.23
CA GLY A 738 9.89 -46.11 9.26
C GLY A 738 10.71 -44.91 8.80
N MET A 739 10.06 -43.78 8.55
CA MET A 739 10.63 -42.46 8.83
C MET A 739 10.39 -42.15 10.29
N ASP A 740 11.44 -41.79 11.02
CA ASP A 740 11.32 -41.21 12.34
C ASP A 740 11.04 -39.70 12.22
N PHE A 741 10.50 -39.08 13.27
CA PHE A 741 10.40 -37.61 13.32
C PHE A 741 11.77 -37.02 13.67
N GLN A 742 12.11 -35.87 13.07
CA GLN A 742 13.40 -35.19 13.28
C GLN A 742 13.23 -33.68 13.42
N ASP A 743 13.96 -33.09 14.36
CA ASP A 743 14.09 -31.65 14.52
C ASP A 743 15.04 -31.06 13.46
N THR A 744 14.58 -30.02 12.77
CA THR A 744 15.32 -29.32 11.72
C THR A 744 14.96 -27.82 11.71
N GLN A 745 15.64 -27.02 10.89
CA GLN A 745 15.28 -25.62 10.64
C GLN A 745 14.52 -25.51 9.32
N PHE A 746 13.51 -24.67 9.26
CA PHE A 746 12.71 -24.47 8.05
C PHE A 746 12.20 -23.03 7.90
N VAL A 747 11.97 -22.64 6.65
CA VAL A 747 11.19 -21.45 6.30
C VAL A 747 9.74 -21.82 6.06
N TRP A 748 8.82 -20.95 6.47
CA TRP A 748 7.38 -21.13 6.29
C TRP A 748 6.70 -19.81 5.93
N ALA A 749 5.65 -19.86 5.11
CA ALA A 749 4.84 -18.70 4.78
C ALA A 749 3.37 -19.10 4.59
N PHE A 750 2.45 -18.32 5.13
CA PHE A 750 1.02 -18.47 4.93
C PHE A 750 0.55 -17.68 3.71
N VAL A 751 -0.01 -18.36 2.72
CA VAL A 751 -0.58 -17.74 1.51
C VAL A 751 -2.10 -17.69 1.65
N ASN A 752 -2.63 -16.52 2.03
CA ASN A 752 -4.06 -16.28 2.18
C ASN A 752 -4.74 -16.16 0.79
N PHE A 753 -5.96 -16.68 0.65
CA PHE A 753 -6.70 -16.70 -0.63
C PHE A 753 -7.36 -15.35 -0.98
N ALA A 754 -7.74 -14.55 0.03
CA ALA A 754 -8.40 -13.26 -0.11
C ALA A 754 -7.46 -12.04 0.05
N GLN A 755 -6.33 -12.21 0.75
CA GLN A 755 -5.25 -11.25 0.91
C GLN A 755 -3.91 -11.90 0.53
N PRO A 756 -3.73 -12.29 -0.75
CA PRO A 756 -2.56 -13.04 -1.19
C PRO A 756 -1.24 -12.29 -1.01
N LEU A 757 -0.16 -13.06 -0.88
CA LEU A 757 1.21 -12.52 -0.89
C LEU A 757 1.41 -11.71 -2.17
N THR A 758 1.82 -10.46 -2.03
CA THR A 758 1.97 -9.52 -3.14
C THR A 758 3.37 -8.94 -3.10
N MET A 759 4.14 -9.13 -4.17
CA MET A 759 5.37 -8.34 -4.33
C MET A 759 4.98 -6.88 -4.47
N MET A 760 5.66 -6.02 -3.73
CA MET A 760 5.73 -4.60 -4.04
C MET A 760 6.92 -4.45 -5.00
N PRO A 761 6.72 -4.18 -6.30
CA PRO A 761 7.84 -3.86 -7.17
C PRO A 761 8.44 -2.53 -6.72
N GLY A 762 9.74 -2.31 -6.98
CA GLY A 762 10.32 -0.98 -6.81
C GLY A 762 9.56 0.02 -7.68
N PRO A 763 9.18 1.23 -7.21
CA PRO A 763 8.49 2.20 -8.06
C PRO A 763 9.33 2.47 -9.31
N GLY A 764 8.79 2.21 -10.50
CA GLY A 764 9.54 2.32 -11.76
C GLY A 764 10.04 1.01 -12.39
N ASP A 765 9.97 -0.12 -11.67
CA ASP A 765 10.31 -1.45 -12.16
C ASP A 765 9.12 -2.05 -12.93
N THR A 766 9.12 -2.02 -14.27
CA THR A 766 8.05 -2.65 -15.07
C THR A 766 8.17 -4.16 -15.11
N ASN A 767 9.40 -4.67 -15.16
CA ASN A 767 9.67 -6.05 -15.56
C ASN A 767 9.64 -7.00 -14.35
N GLY A 768 9.74 -6.45 -13.14
CA GLY A 768 9.76 -7.15 -11.87
C GLY A 768 11.12 -7.80 -11.54
N ASP A 769 12.23 -7.29 -12.08
CA ASP A 769 13.57 -7.82 -11.85
C ASP A 769 14.28 -7.22 -10.62
N GLY A 770 13.68 -6.20 -10.00
CA GLY A 770 14.20 -5.47 -8.84
C GLY A 770 15.03 -4.24 -9.20
N ARG A 771 15.25 -3.99 -10.50
CA ARG A 771 15.93 -2.80 -11.02
C ARG A 771 14.96 -1.82 -11.65
N VAL A 772 15.50 -0.67 -12.02
CA VAL A 772 14.82 0.35 -12.81
C VAL A 772 15.80 0.84 -13.87
N ASP A 773 15.71 0.27 -15.09
CA ASP A 773 16.70 0.52 -16.16
C ASP A 773 16.10 0.71 -17.57
N GLU A 774 16.95 0.60 -18.60
CA GLU A 774 16.59 0.77 -20.00
C GLU A 774 15.57 -0.28 -20.49
N ALA A 775 15.42 -1.42 -19.82
CA ALA A 775 14.34 -2.37 -20.06
C ALA A 775 12.98 -1.74 -19.73
N ASP A 776 12.86 -1.11 -18.56
CA ASP A 776 11.61 -0.53 -18.08
C ASP A 776 11.19 0.69 -18.89
N ALA A 777 12.16 1.54 -19.23
CA ALA A 777 11.91 2.68 -20.11
C ALA A 777 11.40 2.23 -21.50
N LYS A 778 11.83 1.05 -21.99
CA LYS A 778 11.33 0.47 -23.24
C LYS A 778 9.93 -0.12 -23.07
N THR A 779 9.66 -0.85 -21.99
CA THR A 779 8.32 -1.40 -21.70
C THR A 779 7.29 -0.29 -21.60
N LEU A 780 7.59 0.76 -20.83
CA LEU A 780 6.74 1.93 -20.68
C LEU A 780 6.55 2.68 -22.02
N ALA A 781 7.62 2.95 -22.75
CA ALA A 781 7.54 3.62 -24.05
C ALA A 781 6.78 2.79 -25.12
N ALA A 782 6.76 1.46 -25.01
CA ALA A 782 6.00 0.58 -25.90
C ALA A 782 4.49 0.62 -25.65
N HIS A 783 4.06 0.89 -24.40
CA HIS A 783 2.65 0.95 -24.02
C HIS A 783 2.11 2.39 -23.87
N TRP A 784 2.95 3.41 -24.09
CA TRP A 784 2.61 4.83 -23.97
C TRP A 784 1.27 5.20 -24.62
N GLY A 785 0.37 5.82 -23.84
CA GLY A 785 -0.97 6.24 -24.25
C GLY A 785 -1.98 5.10 -24.38
N GLN A 786 -1.64 3.89 -23.94
CA GLN A 786 -2.55 2.73 -23.86
C GLN A 786 -2.98 2.52 -22.40
N THR A 787 -4.04 1.73 -22.21
CA THR A 787 -4.48 1.32 -20.86
C THR A 787 -3.84 -0.01 -20.44
N GLY A 788 -3.50 -0.17 -19.17
CA GLY A 788 -2.89 -1.40 -18.65
C GLY A 788 -2.79 -1.46 -17.12
N GLY A 789 -1.61 -1.88 -16.66
CA GLY A 789 -1.15 -1.93 -15.28
C GLY A 789 0.39 -1.85 -15.22
N TRP A 790 0.96 -1.86 -14.02
CA TRP A 790 2.40 -1.73 -13.71
C TRP A 790 3.37 -2.45 -14.67
N ALA A 791 3.11 -3.70 -15.08
CA ALA A 791 3.91 -4.46 -16.05
C ALA A 791 3.89 -3.93 -17.50
N GLN A 792 3.16 -2.85 -17.76
CA GLN A 792 3.20 -2.07 -19.00
C GLN A 792 3.82 -0.67 -18.77
N GLY A 793 4.09 -0.28 -17.52
CA GLY A 793 4.49 1.06 -17.13
C GLY A 793 3.33 1.93 -16.63
N ASP A 794 2.44 1.39 -15.80
CA ASP A 794 1.41 2.14 -15.04
C ASP A 794 1.73 2.00 -13.54
N PHE A 795 2.58 2.89 -13.06
CA PHE A 795 3.25 2.88 -11.75
C PHE A 795 2.52 3.68 -10.68
N ASN A 796 1.63 4.60 -11.06
CA ASN A 796 0.68 5.20 -10.13
C ASN A 796 -0.61 4.35 -9.98
N ASN A 797 -0.79 3.33 -10.83
CA ASN A 797 -1.95 2.44 -10.89
C ASN A 797 -3.26 3.17 -11.27
N ASP A 798 -3.17 4.27 -12.05
CA ASP A 798 -4.33 5.00 -12.60
C ASP A 798 -4.97 4.27 -13.79
N GLY A 799 -4.23 3.39 -14.47
CA GLY A 799 -4.69 2.58 -15.57
C GLY A 799 -4.32 3.03 -16.97
N LEU A 800 -3.59 4.15 -17.12
CA LEU A 800 -3.11 4.71 -18.40
C LEU A 800 -1.60 4.89 -18.37
N ILE A 801 -0.85 4.15 -19.19
CA ILE A 801 0.61 4.27 -19.28
C ILE A 801 0.95 5.66 -19.85
N ASN A 802 1.47 6.55 -19.02
CA ASN A 802 1.62 7.95 -19.40
C ASN A 802 2.88 8.62 -18.81
N ALA A 803 2.89 9.95 -18.82
CA ALA A 803 3.97 10.78 -18.33
C ALA A 803 4.21 10.61 -16.81
N LEU A 804 3.12 10.41 -16.06
CA LEU A 804 3.09 10.06 -14.63
C LEU A 804 4.05 8.91 -14.32
N ASP A 805 4.00 7.87 -15.13
CA ASP A 805 4.74 6.65 -14.89
C ASP A 805 6.21 6.80 -15.29
N ALA A 806 6.48 7.48 -16.41
CA ALA A 806 7.86 7.77 -16.83
C ALA A 806 8.63 8.58 -15.77
N SER A 807 7.91 9.32 -14.92
CA SER A 807 8.49 10.07 -13.82
C SER A 807 8.82 9.24 -12.59
N ILE A 808 7.98 8.27 -12.24
CA ILE A 808 8.21 7.32 -11.15
C ILE A 808 9.41 6.43 -11.52
N LEU A 809 9.49 6.02 -12.80
CA LEU A 809 10.65 5.36 -13.38
C LEU A 809 11.91 6.22 -13.32
N ALA A 810 11.84 7.48 -13.76
CA ALA A 810 13.00 8.38 -13.72
C ALA A 810 13.50 8.67 -12.29
N ALA A 811 12.60 8.73 -11.30
CA ALA A 811 12.92 9.00 -9.90
C ALA A 811 13.70 7.85 -9.21
N ASN A 812 13.54 6.62 -9.70
CA ASN A 812 14.15 5.41 -9.13
C ASN A 812 15.25 4.81 -10.02
N TRP A 813 15.60 5.47 -11.12
CA TRP A 813 16.55 5.00 -12.12
C TRP A 813 17.90 4.57 -11.52
N GLY A 814 18.30 3.33 -11.78
CA GLY A 814 19.52 2.73 -11.21
C GLY A 814 19.34 2.03 -9.86
N HIS A 815 18.12 1.93 -9.32
CA HIS A 815 17.80 0.99 -8.25
C HIS A 815 18.21 -0.45 -8.63
N GLY A 816 18.60 -1.27 -7.65
CA GLY A 816 19.00 -2.67 -7.85
C GLY A 816 20.29 -2.91 -8.66
N VAL A 817 21.07 -1.86 -9.00
CA VAL A 817 22.34 -1.99 -9.74
C VAL A 817 23.53 -2.10 -8.76
N PRO A 818 24.38 -3.15 -8.85
CA PRO A 818 25.51 -3.34 -7.94
C PRO A 818 26.55 -2.21 -7.96
N THR A 819 27.10 -1.90 -6.79
CA THR A 819 27.96 -0.72 -6.52
C THR A 819 29.30 -0.70 -7.27
N GLU A 820 29.80 -1.83 -7.80
CA GLU A 820 30.97 -1.81 -8.68
C GLU A 820 30.70 -1.19 -10.06
N GLN A 821 29.45 -1.23 -10.56
CA GLN A 821 29.08 -0.58 -11.82
C GLN A 821 28.68 0.90 -11.65
N ALA A 822 28.20 1.30 -10.47
CA ALA A 822 27.82 2.69 -10.18
C ALA A 822 28.96 3.70 -10.44
N ASN A 823 30.22 3.31 -10.24
CA ASN A 823 31.40 4.13 -10.51
C ASN A 823 31.72 4.31 -12.02
N ALA A 824 30.98 3.65 -12.91
CA ALA A 824 31.09 3.78 -14.36
C ALA A 824 29.86 4.43 -15.03
N SER A 825 28.75 4.60 -14.29
CA SER A 825 27.44 5.00 -14.82
C SER A 825 26.91 6.34 -14.32
N THR A 826 27.74 7.20 -13.73
CA THR A 826 27.37 8.59 -13.32
C THR A 826 27.09 9.54 -14.51
N ALA A 827 26.77 9.00 -15.68
CA ALA A 827 26.25 9.72 -16.82
C ALA A 827 24.72 9.60 -16.82
N VAL A 828 24.03 10.67 -16.41
CA VAL A 828 22.65 10.92 -16.85
C VAL A 828 22.64 10.77 -18.39
N PRO A 829 21.69 10.03 -18.99
CA PRO A 829 21.68 9.83 -20.44
C PRO A 829 21.70 11.17 -21.19
N GLU A 830 22.79 11.43 -21.93
CA GLU A 830 22.89 12.61 -22.77
C GLU A 830 21.75 12.64 -23.82
N PRO A 831 21.45 13.79 -24.46
CA PRO A 831 20.19 14.01 -25.17
C PRO A 831 19.85 13.11 -26.37
N SER A 832 20.67 12.10 -26.68
CA SER A 832 20.39 11.08 -27.71
C SER A 832 19.16 10.21 -27.38
N VAL A 833 18.87 9.92 -26.11
CA VAL A 833 17.67 9.15 -25.70
C VAL A 833 16.41 10.00 -25.87
N LEU A 834 16.44 11.26 -25.43
CA LEU A 834 15.39 12.25 -25.70
C LEU A 834 15.20 12.50 -27.21
N ALA A 835 16.28 12.50 -27.99
CA ALA A 835 16.21 12.59 -29.44
C ALA A 835 15.57 11.34 -30.08
N MET A 836 15.83 10.13 -29.57
CA MET A 836 15.12 8.92 -30.02
C MET A 836 13.63 8.95 -29.66
N LEU A 837 13.26 9.37 -28.45
CA LEU A 837 11.86 9.57 -28.06
C LEU A 837 11.16 10.61 -28.95
N ALA A 838 11.80 11.77 -29.21
CA ALA A 838 11.29 12.78 -30.14
C ALA A 838 11.17 12.24 -31.58
N CYS A 839 12.12 11.42 -32.04
CA CYS A 839 12.02 10.73 -33.32
C CYS A 839 10.86 9.71 -33.35
N VAL A 840 10.58 8.98 -32.26
CA VAL A 840 9.43 8.07 -32.18
C VAL A 840 8.12 8.83 -32.26
N VAL A 841 7.97 9.97 -31.57
CA VAL A 841 6.81 10.86 -31.68
C VAL A 841 6.61 11.35 -33.13
N LEU A 842 7.69 11.77 -33.80
CA LEU A 842 7.65 12.21 -35.20
C LEU A 842 7.33 11.06 -36.19
N VAL A 843 7.83 9.85 -35.94
CA VAL A 843 7.54 8.65 -36.76
C VAL A 843 6.10 8.19 -36.56
N ALA A 844 5.56 8.20 -35.34
CA ALA A 844 4.17 7.86 -35.05
C ALA A 844 3.20 8.80 -35.80
N GLY A 845 3.45 10.12 -35.73
CA GLY A 845 2.68 11.12 -36.46
C GLY A 845 2.67 10.96 -37.99
N SER A 846 3.67 10.27 -38.56
CA SER A 846 3.75 10.00 -40.00
C SER A 846 2.79 8.90 -40.49
N ARG A 847 2.42 7.93 -39.63
CA ARG A 847 1.57 6.79 -40.03
C ARG A 847 0.09 7.13 -40.17
N TRP A 848 -0.38 8.22 -39.55
CA TRP A 848 -1.79 8.65 -39.59
C TRP A 848 -2.18 9.44 -40.86
N ARG A 849 -1.36 9.44 -41.92
CA ARG A 849 -1.65 10.13 -43.19
C ARG A 849 -1.48 9.24 -44.43
N ARG A 850 -2.28 8.17 -44.55
CA ARG A 850 -2.62 7.52 -45.85
C ARG A 850 -3.76 6.48 -45.77
N VAL A 851 -5.01 6.95 -45.70
CA VAL A 851 -6.16 6.28 -46.34
C VAL A 851 -7.04 7.36 -46.97
N THR A 852 -7.30 7.23 -48.28
CA THR A 852 -8.26 7.96 -49.10
C THR A 852 -8.74 7.03 -50.20
#